data_AF-A0A328FBM9-F1
#
_entry.id   AF-A0A328FBM9-F1
#
_cell.length_a   1.000
_cell.length_b   1.000
_cell.length_c   1.000
_cell.angle_alpha   90.00
_cell.angle_beta   90.00
_cell.angle_gamma   90.00
#
_symmetry.space_group_name_H-M   'P 1'
#
loop_
_entity.id
_entity.type
_entity.pdbx_description
1 polymer ?
#
loop_
_entity_poly.entity_id
_entity_poly.type
_entity_poly.pdbx_seq_one_letter_code
_entity_poly.pdbx_strand_id
1 'polypeptide(L)'
;MEIGLMEIFESNMAFLKKKHPGEWEKISGAQDMPNQAELVFKNSDKPNLKLNLSENLSIYFHDADKPGRECDSFLSRIGEESTGVMIILGLGLGYSALEIVRRLKKIKHIIIFELNIEFFLCGLNHLDLSDLLTDNRVILSLGDPGDVSDILKPANRGLMLEDIHTYKLTACFQANNAYEQLAASVFNYASDCNMEGSTKTIHGQQFFENRIKHLTSIHHDNLLEELSYKFKGIPALIVAAGPSLDKNIDEISRAVGKAVIISVDAALPSLLARGIKPDFVTAIDYQELTYEKIAGVAANPLSRDINLICTSWVTPVVPKVFPAKNIFWAFGHHALESWINTSLGGELAVGAAGTVAHLNFISAKVMGCDPVIFVGQDLAFSENKDHSSNVVLTNKESMDTMLKDGRNILWVKGVNGPDVPTTRVFFSYKLAFEEMIEGAKGKFINATEGGAVIEGTENITLASAIERFCKNPVVVDEEVKPKKTNLEKSMRTTLNKLKNLEKIIDKADRLSVSVLRDVDKLKGNGKRLTSLSKLPLKLQKKIVDLDSCHNRADKNQLWSIFDDMTMDGMREDEREKKEIETLEKEPEKYLEWLSKSVVRTDRVNKLRIKNLTKFKKQLNELIVYHNNEKALLAKIERNNPNSQGKTGAAAKTNNKNPFPVNPQLEAPIKAEVQDILELTRIYYQSEDYVLLEKLLVRYSSGLDEFAEINFYLGVIALFRSEYEKANNYFKSALTLDSSYKERIFDKGYEIADFYFKKAVPEGKTIPSDAYSNRMRNLLLRGLKCCSYHKNLKAFFRKVVEYDMQTARQSLETQDKEKIETNRQIFENLVGTEINEKEFQNSMDKFAVANFYHVYGDLLIEEKEYQKALDSFQKALTDLPDEPGLYISITDTYFALGDFNSGLETLKKAVDLDKNYAVYWDNIGDILQAQKDYNGAIMAYERYFLALPEQVGALKKIGDCYKNLDNLEAALEAYRQFKKLAAG
;
A
#
# COMPACT_ATOMS: atom_id res chain seq x y z
N MET A 1 -10.31 36.51 53.83
CA MET A 1 -9.83 35.72 52.68
C MET A 1 -10.39 34.31 52.71
N GLU A 2 -10.33 33.60 53.85
CA GLU A 2 -10.86 32.22 53.99
C GLU A 2 -12.36 32.05 53.64
N ILE A 3 -13.24 32.99 54.01
CA ILE A 3 -14.69 32.91 53.69
C ILE A 3 -14.95 32.93 52.18
N GLY A 4 -14.18 33.71 51.40
CA GLY A 4 -14.34 33.78 49.95
C GLY A 4 -13.72 32.59 49.18
N LEU A 5 -12.70 31.94 49.75
CA LEU A 5 -12.11 30.72 49.18
C LEU A 5 -13.01 29.50 49.40
N MET A 6 -13.67 29.43 50.56
CA MET A 6 -14.65 28.39 50.88
C MET A 6 -15.86 28.44 49.92
N GLU A 7 -16.33 29.64 49.56
CA GLU A 7 -17.37 29.83 48.54
C GLU A 7 -16.93 29.42 47.12
N ILE A 8 -15.68 29.68 46.73
CA ILE A 8 -15.14 29.28 45.41
C ILE A 8 -15.05 27.76 45.28
N PHE A 9 -14.51 27.09 46.30
CA PHE A 9 -14.38 25.63 46.30
C PHE A 9 -15.75 24.94 46.21
N GLU A 10 -16.72 25.35 47.03
CA GLU A 10 -18.07 24.79 47.01
C GLU A 10 -18.76 25.02 45.65
N SER A 11 -18.60 26.20 45.07
CA SER A 11 -19.13 26.53 43.74
C SER A 11 -18.53 25.64 42.65
N ASN A 12 -17.20 25.52 42.61
CA ASN A 12 -16.52 24.66 41.64
C ASN A 12 -16.93 23.18 41.80
N MET A 13 -17.01 22.68 43.04
CA MET A 13 -17.45 21.32 43.33
C MET A 13 -18.90 21.07 42.88
N ALA A 14 -19.78 22.06 43.03
CA ALA A 14 -21.16 21.97 42.53
C ALA A 14 -21.22 21.89 40.99
N PHE A 15 -20.39 22.67 40.28
CA PHE A 15 -20.29 22.58 38.82
C PHE A 15 -19.72 21.23 38.37
N LEU A 16 -18.64 20.77 39.00
CA LEU A 16 -18.04 19.48 38.71
C LEU A 16 -19.05 18.33 38.91
N LYS A 17 -19.77 18.30 40.03
CA LYS A 17 -20.82 17.29 40.30
C LYS A 17 -21.91 17.29 39.23
N LYS A 18 -22.30 18.47 38.74
CA LYS A 18 -23.37 18.61 37.76
C LYS A 18 -22.96 18.20 36.34
N LYS A 19 -21.70 18.46 35.94
CA LYS A 19 -21.23 18.29 34.55
C LYS A 19 -20.31 17.10 34.34
N HIS A 20 -19.56 16.72 35.37
CA HIS A 20 -18.58 15.63 35.35
C HIS A 20 -18.77 14.73 36.59
N PRO A 21 -19.94 14.09 36.75
CA PRO A 21 -20.27 13.34 37.96
C PRO A 21 -19.28 12.22 38.28
N GLY A 22 -18.77 11.51 37.27
CA GLY A 22 -17.77 10.45 37.47
C GLY A 22 -16.44 10.99 38.01
N GLU A 23 -15.98 12.15 37.54
CA GLU A 23 -14.76 12.79 38.05
C GLU A 23 -14.97 13.40 39.44
N TRP A 24 -16.17 13.92 39.72
CA TRP A 24 -16.54 14.37 41.06
C TRP A 24 -16.48 13.23 42.08
N GLU A 25 -16.99 12.04 41.73
CA GLU A 25 -16.97 10.87 42.60
C GLU A 25 -15.53 10.48 42.99
N LYS A 26 -14.58 10.48 42.03
CA LYS A 26 -13.16 10.18 42.28
C LYS A 26 -12.51 11.06 43.34
N ILE A 27 -12.93 12.33 43.45
CA ILE A 27 -12.27 13.31 44.32
C ILE A 27 -13.12 13.69 45.55
N SER A 28 -14.37 13.24 45.63
CA SER A 28 -15.32 13.58 46.70
C SER A 28 -14.90 13.16 48.12
N GLY A 29 -13.90 12.28 48.25
CA GLY A 29 -13.28 11.87 49.52
C GLY A 29 -11.80 12.26 49.68
N ALA A 30 -11.26 13.09 48.79
CA ALA A 30 -9.82 13.38 48.70
C ALA A 30 -9.38 14.66 49.44
N GLN A 31 -10.20 15.22 50.32
CA GLN A 31 -9.96 16.53 50.96
C GLN A 31 -8.72 16.57 51.87
N ASP A 32 -8.22 15.42 52.32
CA ASP A 32 -7.09 15.30 53.27
C ASP A 32 -5.82 14.67 52.64
N MET A 33 -5.66 14.71 51.31
CA MET A 33 -4.43 14.18 50.67
C MET A 33 -3.21 15.10 50.94
N PRO A 34 -2.04 14.54 51.30
CA PRO A 34 -0.85 15.32 51.60
C PRO A 34 -0.25 15.94 50.32
N ASN A 35 -0.27 17.27 50.24
CA ASN A 35 0.25 18.03 49.09
C ASN A 35 1.73 17.68 48.78
N GLN A 36 1.97 17.14 47.58
CA GLN A 36 3.31 16.88 47.05
C GLN A 36 4.03 18.16 46.61
N ALA A 37 3.28 19.22 46.25
CA ALA A 37 3.82 20.51 45.83
C ALA A 37 3.43 21.63 46.80
N GLU A 38 4.36 22.58 46.99
CA GLU A 38 4.18 23.77 47.80
C GLU A 38 3.38 24.83 47.03
N LEU A 39 2.32 25.36 47.64
CA LEU A 39 1.59 26.51 47.11
C LEU A 39 2.37 27.79 47.39
N VAL A 40 2.72 28.54 46.33
CA VAL A 40 3.54 29.75 46.44
C VAL A 40 2.95 30.91 45.66
N PHE A 41 3.17 32.13 46.16
CA PHE A 41 2.82 33.38 45.49
C PHE A 41 4.13 34.09 45.17
N LYS A 42 4.55 34.06 43.90
CA LYS A 42 5.90 34.48 43.49
C LYS A 42 5.93 35.97 43.13
N ASN A 43 5.67 36.30 41.86
CA ASN A 43 5.68 37.68 41.35
C ASN A 43 4.27 38.17 40.98
N SER A 44 3.24 37.43 41.40
CA SER A 44 1.84 37.72 41.11
C SER A 44 0.95 37.40 42.31
N ASP A 45 -0.19 38.08 42.43
CA ASP A 45 -1.21 37.82 43.47
C ASP A 45 -1.96 36.48 43.24
N LYS A 46 -1.63 35.77 42.16
CA LYS A 46 -2.19 34.48 41.79
C LYS A 46 -1.29 33.33 42.30
N PRO A 47 -1.88 32.24 42.85
CA PRO A 47 -1.12 31.10 43.34
C PRO A 47 -0.40 30.36 42.21
N ASN A 48 0.70 29.72 42.57
CA ASN A 48 1.48 28.84 41.72
C ASN A 48 1.86 27.57 42.51
N LEU A 49 2.15 26.48 41.81
CA LEU A 49 2.65 25.25 42.43
C LEU A 49 4.16 25.18 42.24
N LYS A 50 4.87 24.87 43.33
CA LYS A 50 6.30 24.64 43.34
C LYS A 50 6.59 23.23 43.82
N LEU A 51 7.28 22.44 43.01
CA LEU A 51 7.74 21.10 43.38
C LEU A 51 9.26 21.11 43.47
N ASN A 52 9.81 20.58 44.57
CA ASN A 52 11.24 20.42 44.74
C ASN A 52 11.65 19.03 44.22
N LEU A 53 12.41 18.98 43.13
CA LEU A 53 12.93 17.74 42.56
C LEU A 53 14.22 17.29 43.27
N SER A 54 14.99 18.23 43.82
CA SER A 54 16.16 18.00 44.69
C SER A 54 16.44 19.25 45.53
N GLU A 55 17.45 19.22 46.42
CA GLU A 55 17.83 20.38 47.27
C GLU A 55 18.09 21.68 46.48
N ASN A 56 18.55 21.58 45.23
CA ASN A 56 18.92 22.74 44.40
C ASN A 56 18.04 22.92 43.15
N LEU A 57 17.02 22.09 42.95
CA LEU A 57 16.17 22.14 41.76
C LEU A 57 14.70 22.14 42.14
N SER A 58 14.03 23.26 41.88
CA SER A 58 12.58 23.39 41.99
C SER A 58 11.98 23.72 40.63
N ILE A 59 10.81 23.15 40.34
CA ILE A 59 10.01 23.49 39.16
C ILE A 59 8.77 24.27 39.58
N TYR A 60 8.36 25.23 38.76
CA TYR A 60 7.12 25.98 38.92
C TYR A 60 6.18 25.59 37.79
N PHE A 61 4.90 25.38 38.11
CA PHE A 61 3.94 24.84 37.15
C PHE A 61 3.36 25.90 36.22
N HIS A 62 3.36 27.16 36.63
CA HIS A 62 2.83 28.28 35.85
C HIS A 62 3.86 29.41 35.73
N ASP A 63 3.67 30.29 34.74
CA ASP A 63 4.50 31.49 34.59
C ASP A 63 4.49 32.32 35.89
N ALA A 64 5.68 32.74 36.34
CA ALA A 64 5.87 33.36 37.65
C ALA A 64 5.24 34.75 37.76
N ASP A 65 5.17 35.48 36.65
CA ASP A 65 4.70 36.88 36.60
C ASP A 65 3.24 36.93 36.16
N LYS A 66 2.83 36.05 35.24
CA LYS A 66 1.48 35.98 34.69
C LYS A 66 1.05 34.52 34.46
N PRO A 67 0.58 33.82 35.50
CA PRO A 67 0.03 32.46 35.36
C PRO A 67 -1.01 32.37 34.24
N GLY A 68 -0.83 31.41 33.33
CA GLY A 68 -1.59 31.26 32.09
C GLY A 68 -0.83 31.68 30.83
N ARG A 69 0.20 32.53 30.93
CA ARG A 69 1.03 32.95 29.78
C ARG A 69 1.78 31.78 29.14
N GLU A 70 2.01 30.70 29.87
CA GLU A 70 2.68 29.50 29.36
C GLU A 70 1.98 28.84 28.15
N CYS A 71 0.72 29.17 27.85
CA CYS A 71 0.05 28.71 26.63
C CYS A 71 0.05 29.71 25.47
N ASP A 72 0.56 30.94 25.63
CA ASP A 72 0.47 31.98 24.59
C ASP A 72 1.22 31.60 23.31
N SER A 73 2.42 31.01 23.43
CA SER A 73 3.17 30.52 22.27
C SER A 73 2.37 29.47 21.48
N PHE A 74 1.73 28.53 22.20
CA PHE A 74 0.88 27.52 21.57
C PHE A 74 -0.34 28.15 20.87
N LEU A 75 -1.05 29.06 21.55
CA LEU A 75 -2.22 29.75 21.00
C LEU A 75 -1.87 30.61 19.79
N SER A 76 -0.69 31.25 19.78
CA SER A 76 -0.21 32.03 18.64
C SER A 76 0.07 31.17 17.41
N ARG A 77 0.51 29.92 17.61
CA ARG A 77 0.82 28.98 16.52
C ARG A 77 -0.44 28.43 15.85
N ILE A 78 -1.46 28.11 16.63
CA ILE A 78 -2.71 27.55 16.09
C ILE A 78 -3.72 28.64 15.66
N GLY A 79 -3.67 29.82 16.29
CA GLY A 79 -4.62 30.91 16.06
C GLY A 79 -5.99 30.69 16.72
N GLU A 80 -6.63 31.78 17.14
CA GLU A 80 -7.90 31.74 17.91
C GLU A 80 -9.10 31.22 17.11
N GLU A 81 -9.02 31.31 15.78
CA GLU A 81 -10.06 30.85 14.85
C GLU A 81 -9.99 29.34 14.56
N SER A 82 -9.05 28.63 15.18
CA SER A 82 -8.85 27.19 15.03
C SER A 82 -10.11 26.36 15.33
N THR A 83 -10.28 25.30 14.54
CA THR A 83 -11.35 24.30 14.67
C THR A 83 -10.79 22.93 15.01
N GLY A 84 -11.65 22.02 15.47
CA GLY A 84 -11.31 20.62 15.68
C GLY A 84 -11.33 20.19 17.15
N VAL A 85 -10.43 19.27 17.51
CA VAL A 85 -10.32 18.69 18.85
C VAL A 85 -9.06 19.22 19.54
N MET A 86 -9.21 19.66 20.78
CA MET A 86 -8.12 20.11 21.63
C MET A 86 -7.86 19.08 22.72
N ILE A 87 -6.61 18.68 22.88
CA ILE A 87 -6.13 17.76 23.91
C ILE A 87 -5.17 18.53 24.82
N ILE A 88 -5.41 18.51 26.12
CA ILE A 88 -4.59 19.15 27.15
C ILE A 88 -4.03 18.04 28.05
N LEU A 89 -2.72 17.94 28.09
CA LEU A 89 -1.97 16.98 28.92
C LEU A 89 -1.30 17.74 30.06
N GLY A 90 -1.84 17.57 31.27
CA GLY A 90 -1.47 18.34 32.45
C GLY A 90 -2.29 19.64 32.54
N LEU A 91 -2.98 19.80 33.67
CA LEU A 91 -3.81 20.95 33.99
C LEU A 91 -3.09 21.89 34.99
N GLY A 92 -2.32 21.32 35.92
CA GLY A 92 -1.78 22.05 37.07
C GLY A 92 -2.92 22.66 37.88
N LEU A 93 -2.85 23.97 38.15
CA LEU A 93 -3.96 24.70 38.77
C LEU A 93 -5.10 25.02 37.78
N GLY A 94 -4.86 24.96 36.47
CA GLY A 94 -5.89 25.15 35.43
C GLY A 94 -5.81 26.46 34.63
N TYR A 95 -4.80 27.30 34.83
CA TYR A 95 -4.68 28.59 34.12
C TYR A 95 -4.66 28.46 32.60
N SER A 96 -3.80 27.58 32.06
CA SER A 96 -3.67 27.39 30.62
C SER A 96 -4.99 26.88 30.01
N ALA A 97 -5.66 25.94 30.67
CA ALA A 97 -6.93 25.39 30.21
C ALA A 97 -8.05 26.45 30.19
N LEU A 98 -8.12 27.32 31.20
CA LEU A 98 -9.05 28.45 31.21
C LEU A 98 -8.82 29.39 30.02
N GLU A 99 -7.57 29.77 29.75
CA GLU A 99 -7.24 30.63 28.62
C GLU A 99 -7.61 29.97 27.28
N ILE A 100 -7.33 28.67 27.13
CA ILE A 100 -7.68 27.88 25.94
C ILE A 100 -9.20 27.84 25.75
N VAL A 101 -9.98 27.52 26.78
CA VAL A 101 -11.46 27.47 26.72
C VAL A 101 -12.05 28.83 26.38
N ARG A 102 -11.47 29.91 26.92
CA ARG A 102 -11.91 31.29 26.69
C ARG A 102 -11.64 31.75 25.27
N ARG A 103 -10.45 31.49 24.74
CA ARG A 103 -10.03 32.04 23.44
C ARG A 103 -10.45 31.17 22.27
N LEU A 104 -10.36 29.84 22.37
CA LEU A 104 -10.64 28.93 21.27
C LEU A 104 -12.13 28.58 21.18
N LYS A 105 -13.00 29.57 20.91
CA LYS A 105 -14.46 29.38 20.86
C LYS A 105 -14.93 28.43 19.73
N LYS A 106 -14.06 28.18 18.74
CA LYS A 106 -14.35 27.34 17.57
C LYS A 106 -13.93 25.87 17.73
N ILE A 107 -13.24 25.49 18.78
CA ILE A 107 -12.95 24.09 19.10
C ILE A 107 -14.23 23.36 19.51
N LYS A 108 -14.37 22.08 19.09
CA LYS A 108 -15.57 21.27 19.32
C LYS A 108 -15.50 20.46 20.61
N HIS A 109 -14.34 19.84 20.87
CA HIS A 109 -14.07 19.08 22.09
C HIS A 109 -12.74 19.53 22.70
N ILE A 110 -12.71 19.69 24.02
CA ILE A 110 -11.52 20.03 24.80
C ILE A 110 -11.34 18.91 25.82
N ILE A 111 -10.39 18.02 25.57
CA ILE A 111 -10.14 16.83 26.38
C ILE A 111 -8.96 17.10 27.28
N ILE A 112 -9.13 16.94 28.58
CA ILE A 112 -8.17 17.35 29.59
C ILE A 112 -7.81 16.16 30.46
N PHE A 113 -6.52 15.87 30.54
CA PHE A 113 -5.96 14.84 31.41
C PHE A 113 -5.10 15.49 32.51
N GLU A 114 -5.42 15.19 33.77
CA GLU A 114 -4.65 15.60 34.94
C GLU A 114 -4.41 14.38 35.83
N LEU A 115 -3.18 13.84 35.81
CA LEU A 115 -2.82 12.65 36.58
C LEU A 115 -2.70 12.93 38.08
N ASN A 116 -2.42 14.18 38.47
CA ASN A 116 -2.25 14.58 39.86
C ASN A 116 -3.52 15.26 40.39
N ILE A 117 -4.33 14.49 41.12
CA ILE A 117 -5.58 14.95 41.73
C ILE A 117 -5.36 16.11 42.71
N GLU A 118 -4.24 16.15 43.43
CA GLU A 118 -3.94 17.20 44.41
C GLU A 118 -3.77 18.56 43.72
N PHE A 119 -3.13 18.61 42.55
CA PHE A 119 -2.95 19.85 41.80
C PHE A 119 -4.31 20.42 41.36
N PHE A 120 -5.22 19.54 40.92
CA PHE A 120 -6.58 19.94 40.57
C PHE A 120 -7.39 20.43 41.79
N LEU A 121 -7.32 19.71 42.92
CA LEU A 121 -7.95 20.13 44.18
C LEU A 121 -7.42 21.49 44.64
N CYS A 122 -6.12 21.73 44.50
CA CYS A 122 -5.53 23.03 44.81
C CYS A 122 -6.10 24.13 43.89
N GLY A 123 -6.27 23.83 42.59
CA GLY A 123 -6.95 24.72 41.64
C GLY A 123 -8.39 25.03 42.04
N LEU A 124 -9.18 24.02 42.42
CA LEU A 124 -10.57 24.18 42.87
C LEU A 124 -10.70 25.10 44.09
N ASN A 125 -9.72 25.07 45.00
CA ASN A 125 -9.73 25.87 46.23
C ASN A 125 -9.37 27.35 46.00
N HIS A 126 -8.61 27.67 44.96
CA HIS A 126 -8.02 29.00 44.81
C HIS A 126 -8.43 29.74 43.54
N LEU A 127 -9.03 29.06 42.56
CA LEU A 127 -9.39 29.64 41.26
C LEU A 127 -10.87 29.45 40.97
N ASP A 128 -11.49 30.46 40.37
CA ASP A 128 -12.79 30.31 39.74
C ASP A 128 -12.62 29.52 38.43
N LEU A 129 -13.03 28.25 38.45
CA LEU A 129 -12.98 27.33 37.32
C LEU A 129 -14.36 27.19 36.64
N SER A 130 -15.32 28.08 36.93
CA SER A 130 -16.69 27.99 36.39
C SER A 130 -16.74 27.92 34.86
N ASP A 131 -15.98 28.76 34.15
CA ASP A 131 -15.89 28.75 32.69
C ASP A 131 -15.39 27.40 32.15
N LEU A 132 -14.49 26.73 32.87
CA LEU A 132 -13.94 25.43 32.48
C LEU A 132 -14.96 24.32 32.76
N LEU A 133 -15.51 24.28 33.98
CA LEU A 133 -16.35 23.19 34.48
C LEU A 133 -17.79 23.22 33.93
N THR A 134 -18.24 24.36 33.38
CA THR A 134 -19.59 24.49 32.80
C THR A 134 -19.63 24.40 31.28
N ASP A 135 -18.48 24.45 30.61
CA ASP A 135 -18.39 24.40 29.16
C ASP A 135 -18.67 22.98 28.62
N ASN A 136 -19.70 22.85 27.79
CA ASN A 136 -20.14 21.56 27.25
C ASN A 136 -19.12 20.90 26.31
N ARG A 137 -18.06 21.62 25.90
CA ARG A 137 -16.99 21.09 25.07
C ARG A 137 -15.98 20.28 25.88
N VAL A 138 -15.92 20.49 27.19
CA VAL A 138 -14.89 19.92 28.06
C VAL A 138 -15.20 18.46 28.37
N ILE A 139 -14.18 17.61 28.24
CA ILE A 139 -14.15 16.21 28.71
C ILE A 139 -12.96 16.12 29.65
N LEU A 140 -13.21 15.82 30.92
CA LEU A 140 -12.20 15.85 31.97
C LEU A 140 -11.89 14.43 32.44
N SER A 141 -10.62 14.12 32.63
CA SER A 141 -10.12 12.88 33.23
C SER A 141 -9.09 13.20 34.31
N LEU A 142 -9.42 12.83 35.55
CA LEU A 142 -8.59 13.04 36.74
C LEU A 142 -8.02 11.70 37.24
N GLY A 143 -6.75 11.74 37.64
CA GLY A 143 -6.00 10.58 38.12
C GLY A 143 -5.54 9.67 36.98
N ASP A 144 -5.35 8.38 37.28
CA ASP A 144 -5.06 7.37 36.27
C ASP A 144 -6.28 7.22 35.33
N PRO A 145 -6.14 7.48 34.02
CA PRO A 145 -7.24 7.37 33.08
C PRO A 145 -7.64 5.92 32.77
N GLY A 146 -6.82 4.92 33.15
CA GLY A 146 -7.00 3.55 32.69
C GLY A 146 -6.86 3.47 31.16
N ASP A 147 -7.88 2.94 30.49
CA ASP A 147 -7.92 2.93 29.03
C ASP A 147 -8.32 4.31 28.47
N VAL A 148 -7.36 4.98 27.82
CA VAL A 148 -7.57 6.30 27.21
C VAL A 148 -8.65 6.30 26.12
N SER A 149 -8.93 5.15 25.51
CA SER A 149 -9.93 5.02 24.46
C SER A 149 -11.33 5.36 24.98
N ASP A 150 -11.65 4.99 26.22
CA ASP A 150 -12.96 5.26 26.84
C ASP A 150 -13.19 6.76 27.07
N ILE A 151 -12.12 7.49 27.40
CA ILE A 151 -12.16 8.95 27.59
C ILE A 151 -12.28 9.68 26.25
N LEU A 152 -11.59 9.20 25.21
CA LEU A 152 -11.54 9.84 23.89
C LEU A 152 -12.75 9.52 23.01
N LYS A 153 -13.44 8.40 23.28
CA LYS A 153 -14.61 7.90 22.53
C LYS A 153 -15.69 8.95 22.21
N PRO A 154 -16.09 9.85 23.13
CA PRO A 154 -17.09 10.88 22.82
C PRO A 154 -16.64 11.86 21.72
N ALA A 155 -15.33 12.02 21.53
CA ALA A 155 -14.73 12.89 20.54
C ALA A 155 -14.26 12.16 19.26
N ASN A 156 -14.47 10.84 19.13
CA ASN A 156 -13.97 10.03 18.01
C ASN A 156 -14.23 10.67 16.64
N ARG A 157 -15.46 11.13 16.37
CA ARG A 157 -15.77 11.77 15.07
C ARG A 157 -14.94 13.02 14.82
N GLY A 158 -14.70 13.83 15.86
CA GLY A 158 -13.82 15.00 15.76
C GLY A 158 -12.37 14.58 15.48
N LEU A 159 -11.88 13.55 16.17
CA LEU A 159 -10.53 13.01 15.97
C LEU A 159 -10.34 12.44 14.55
N MET A 160 -11.38 11.86 13.97
CA MET A 160 -11.36 11.31 12.61
C MET A 160 -11.42 12.37 11.50
N LEU A 161 -12.16 13.48 11.71
CA LEU A 161 -12.56 14.40 10.64
C LEU A 161 -11.96 15.81 10.72
N GLU A 162 -11.45 16.21 11.88
CA GLU A 162 -10.98 17.57 12.12
C GLU A 162 -9.53 17.59 12.62
N ASP A 163 -8.97 18.79 12.69
CA ASP A 163 -7.61 18.99 13.19
C ASP A 163 -7.51 18.64 14.67
N ILE A 164 -6.40 18.00 15.05
CA ILE A 164 -6.11 17.61 16.44
C ILE A 164 -5.00 18.52 16.97
N HIS A 165 -5.32 19.30 17.98
CA HIS A 165 -4.40 20.22 18.64
C HIS A 165 -4.03 19.65 20.00
N THR A 166 -2.74 19.53 20.30
CA THR A 166 -2.27 19.02 21.61
C THR A 166 -1.43 20.06 22.33
N TYR A 167 -1.83 20.40 23.55
CA TYR A 167 -1.05 21.22 24.48
C TYR A 167 -0.53 20.36 25.63
N LYS A 168 0.77 20.50 25.90
CA LYS A 168 1.46 19.84 27.01
C LYS A 168 1.88 20.90 28.02
N LEU A 169 1.44 20.77 29.27
CA LEU A 169 1.96 21.62 30.35
C LEU A 169 3.33 21.09 30.78
N THR A 170 4.40 21.70 30.26
CA THR A 170 5.80 21.22 30.39
C THR A 170 6.18 20.84 31.83
N ALA A 171 5.76 21.61 32.83
CA ALA A 171 6.08 21.32 34.23
C ALA A 171 5.50 19.99 34.73
N CYS A 172 4.34 19.55 34.24
CA CYS A 172 3.76 18.23 34.60
C CYS A 172 4.63 17.08 34.08
N PHE A 173 5.15 17.22 32.85
CA PHE A 173 6.05 16.23 32.24
C PHE A 173 7.40 16.16 32.95
N GLN A 174 7.91 17.29 33.45
CA GLN A 174 9.12 17.33 34.28
C GLN A 174 8.91 16.73 35.67
N ALA A 175 7.70 16.86 36.22
CA ALA A 175 7.37 16.37 37.56
C ALA A 175 7.13 14.84 37.60
N ASN A 176 6.55 14.28 36.54
CA ASN A 176 6.12 12.89 36.51
C ASN A 176 6.23 12.29 35.10
N ASN A 177 7.08 11.26 34.96
CA ASN A 177 7.28 10.56 33.68
C ASN A 177 6.01 9.83 33.18
N ALA A 178 5.00 9.59 34.02
CA ALA A 178 3.73 9.00 33.61
C ALA A 178 2.98 9.84 32.55
N TYR A 179 3.21 11.16 32.49
CA TYR A 179 2.63 11.98 31.43
C TYR A 179 3.20 11.65 30.05
N GLU A 180 4.43 11.13 29.93
CA GLU A 180 4.96 10.68 28.64
C GLU A 180 4.28 9.39 28.17
N GLN A 181 4.01 8.46 29.08
CA GLN A 181 3.23 7.26 28.78
C GLN A 181 1.81 7.63 28.35
N LEU A 182 1.16 8.52 29.10
CA LEU A 182 -0.16 9.06 28.74
C LEU A 182 -0.14 9.73 27.36
N ALA A 183 0.85 10.60 27.10
CA ALA A 183 0.98 11.28 25.83
C ALA A 183 1.15 10.31 24.67
N ALA A 184 1.91 9.23 24.85
CA ALA A 184 2.06 8.18 23.86
C ALA A 184 0.73 7.45 23.61
N SER A 185 0.02 7.03 24.65
CA SER A 185 -1.28 6.34 24.52
C SER A 185 -2.34 7.22 23.83
N VAL A 186 -2.45 8.48 24.24
CA VAL A 186 -3.37 9.44 23.63
C VAL A 186 -2.99 9.73 22.18
N PHE A 187 -1.69 9.92 21.90
CA PHE A 187 -1.20 10.13 20.54
C PHE A 187 -1.52 8.94 19.64
N ASN A 188 -1.30 7.71 20.11
CA ASN A 188 -1.57 6.49 19.35
C ASN A 188 -3.06 6.41 18.99
N TYR A 189 -3.95 6.48 19.99
CA TYR A 189 -5.39 6.41 19.76
C TYR A 189 -5.92 7.53 18.85
N ALA A 190 -5.48 8.77 19.09
CA ALA A 190 -5.88 9.92 18.28
C ALA A 190 -5.36 9.81 16.84
N SER A 191 -4.13 9.33 16.66
CA SER A 191 -3.54 9.08 15.35
C SER A 191 -4.28 7.96 14.63
N ASP A 192 -4.64 6.88 15.30
CA ASP A 192 -5.41 5.77 14.71
C ASP A 192 -6.78 6.24 14.22
N CYS A 193 -7.50 7.02 15.03
CA CYS A 193 -8.76 7.65 14.62
C CYS A 193 -8.55 8.55 13.40
N ASN A 194 -7.52 9.41 13.42
CA ASN A 194 -7.25 10.34 12.34
C ASN A 194 -6.82 9.65 11.04
N MET A 195 -6.00 8.60 11.14
CA MET A 195 -5.61 7.76 10.01
C MET A 195 -6.80 7.00 9.44
N GLU A 196 -7.66 6.41 10.28
CA GLU A 196 -8.87 5.73 9.82
C GLU A 196 -9.81 6.72 9.12
N GLY A 197 -10.01 7.90 9.71
CA GLY A 197 -10.81 8.97 9.13
C GLY A 197 -10.27 9.47 7.80
N SER A 198 -8.97 9.77 7.72
CA SER A 198 -8.29 10.21 6.50
C SER A 198 -8.32 9.13 5.42
N THR A 199 -8.06 7.88 5.79
CA THR A 199 -8.09 6.74 4.85
C THR A 199 -9.50 6.54 4.28
N LYS A 200 -10.55 6.61 5.11
CA LYS A 200 -11.93 6.50 4.63
C LYS A 200 -12.37 7.70 3.79
N THR A 201 -11.91 8.91 4.14
CA THR A 201 -12.13 10.13 3.35
C THR A 201 -11.52 9.98 1.95
N ILE A 202 -10.26 9.54 1.86
CA ILE A 202 -9.54 9.47 0.58
C ILE A 202 -9.90 8.20 -0.22
N HIS A 203 -10.09 7.05 0.45
CA HIS A 203 -10.17 5.73 -0.19
C HIS A 203 -11.45 4.95 0.12
N GLY A 204 -12.33 5.42 1.01
CA GLY A 204 -13.53 4.69 1.43
C GLY A 204 -14.46 4.34 0.26
N GLN A 205 -14.58 5.23 -0.73
CA GLN A 205 -15.33 4.92 -1.95
C GLN A 205 -14.73 3.72 -2.70
N GLN A 206 -13.40 3.62 -2.79
CA GLN A 206 -12.74 2.50 -3.46
C GLN A 206 -12.91 1.20 -2.68
N PHE A 207 -12.82 1.22 -1.34
CA PHE A 207 -13.08 0.04 -0.50
C PHE A 207 -14.51 -0.48 -0.71
N PHE A 208 -15.48 0.44 -0.72
CA PHE A 208 -16.87 0.10 -1.02
C PHE A 208 -17.00 -0.53 -2.40
N GLU A 209 -16.45 0.10 -3.44
CA GLU A 209 -16.51 -0.41 -4.82
C GLU A 209 -15.87 -1.79 -4.98
N ASN A 210 -14.72 -2.04 -4.35
CA ASN A 210 -14.07 -3.35 -4.34
C ASN A 210 -14.98 -4.40 -3.71
N ARG A 211 -15.53 -4.13 -2.52
CA ARG A 211 -16.47 -5.05 -1.85
C ARG A 211 -17.68 -5.39 -2.71
N ILE A 212 -18.25 -4.41 -3.42
CA ILE A 212 -19.38 -4.66 -4.32
C ILE A 212 -18.97 -5.52 -5.52
N LYS A 213 -17.79 -5.30 -6.10
CA LYS A 213 -17.28 -6.12 -7.22
C LYS A 213 -17.07 -7.58 -6.81
N HIS A 214 -16.63 -7.84 -5.59
CA HIS A 214 -16.47 -9.21 -5.07
C HIS A 214 -17.80 -9.97 -4.97
N LEU A 215 -18.94 -9.27 -4.77
CA LEU A 215 -20.26 -9.92 -4.66
C LEU A 215 -20.69 -10.69 -5.90
N THR A 216 -20.03 -10.50 -7.05
CA THR A 216 -20.27 -11.30 -8.26
C THR A 216 -19.98 -12.78 -8.00
N SER A 217 -18.83 -13.12 -7.42
CA SER A 217 -18.35 -14.51 -7.33
C SER A 217 -18.05 -15.01 -5.92
N ILE A 218 -17.97 -14.13 -4.91
CA ILE A 218 -17.59 -14.48 -3.52
C ILE A 218 -18.41 -15.62 -2.88
N HIS A 219 -19.60 -15.89 -3.40
CA HIS A 219 -20.46 -16.98 -2.94
C HIS A 219 -19.96 -18.39 -3.36
N HIS A 220 -18.99 -18.45 -4.27
CA HIS A 220 -18.26 -19.66 -4.65
C HIS A 220 -17.01 -19.91 -3.79
N ASP A 221 -16.68 -18.99 -2.88
CA ASP A 221 -15.46 -19.03 -2.08
C ASP A 221 -15.73 -19.39 -0.62
N ASN A 222 -14.66 -19.74 0.09
CA ASN A 222 -14.72 -20.14 1.49
C ASN A 222 -14.63 -18.93 2.42
N LEU A 223 -15.07 -19.11 3.66
CA LEU A 223 -14.86 -18.14 4.73
C LEU A 223 -13.66 -18.60 5.56
N LEU A 224 -12.81 -17.67 6.01
CA LEU A 224 -11.65 -18.01 6.84
C LEU A 224 -12.05 -18.80 8.10
N GLU A 225 -13.21 -18.49 8.67
CA GLU A 225 -13.77 -19.23 9.80
C GLU A 225 -14.11 -20.70 9.53
N GLU A 226 -14.21 -21.14 8.28
CA GLU A 226 -14.39 -22.55 7.94
C GLU A 226 -13.11 -23.37 8.19
N LEU A 227 -11.97 -22.69 8.42
CA LEU A 227 -10.72 -23.29 8.88
C LEU A 227 -10.58 -23.28 10.42
N SER A 228 -11.60 -22.82 11.15
CA SER A 228 -11.51 -22.62 12.61
C SER A 228 -11.08 -23.91 13.32
N TYR A 229 -9.95 -23.84 14.04
CA TYR A 229 -9.36 -24.95 14.80
C TYR A 229 -9.03 -26.23 14.02
N LYS A 230 -9.02 -26.21 12.68
CA LYS A 230 -8.63 -27.37 11.88
C LYS A 230 -7.17 -27.78 12.08
N PHE A 231 -6.31 -26.82 12.39
CA PHE A 231 -4.88 -27.03 12.60
C PHE A 231 -4.49 -26.88 14.07
N LYS A 232 -5.38 -27.32 14.98
CA LYS A 232 -5.17 -27.20 16.42
C LYS A 232 -3.88 -27.90 16.87
N GLY A 233 -2.96 -27.15 17.47
CA GLY A 233 -1.68 -27.67 17.97
C GLY A 233 -0.64 -28.00 16.89
N ILE A 234 -0.91 -27.59 15.64
CA ILE A 234 0.06 -27.68 14.55
C ILE A 234 0.84 -26.35 14.50
N PRO A 235 2.18 -26.38 14.34
CA PRO A 235 2.95 -25.15 14.20
C PRO A 235 2.56 -24.39 12.93
N ALA A 236 2.49 -23.07 13.02
CA ALA A 236 2.37 -22.18 11.86
C ALA A 236 3.65 -21.37 11.65
N LEU A 237 4.14 -21.31 10.42
CA LEU A 237 5.19 -20.38 9.99
C LEU A 237 4.54 -19.18 9.28
N ILE A 238 4.68 -18.00 9.85
CA ILE A 238 4.26 -16.73 9.24
C ILE A 238 5.48 -16.13 8.56
N VAL A 239 5.47 -16.14 7.23
CA VAL A 239 6.58 -15.66 6.40
C VAL A 239 6.29 -14.24 5.92
N ALA A 240 7.05 -13.28 6.44
CA ALA A 240 7.03 -11.88 6.04
C ALA A 240 8.21 -11.53 5.12
N ALA A 241 8.14 -10.39 4.43
CA ALA A 241 9.08 -10.01 3.36
C ALA A 241 10.26 -9.14 3.84
N GLY A 242 10.55 -9.12 5.15
CA GLY A 242 11.62 -8.35 5.74
C GLY A 242 13.01 -8.79 5.25
N PRO A 243 14.03 -7.91 5.30
CA PRO A 243 15.38 -8.18 4.81
C PRO A 243 16.00 -9.47 5.37
N SER A 244 15.73 -9.79 6.64
CA SER A 244 16.30 -10.98 7.28
C SER A 244 15.84 -12.30 6.66
N LEU A 245 14.74 -12.32 5.88
CA LEU A 245 14.27 -13.52 5.20
C LEU A 245 15.36 -14.12 4.29
N ASP A 246 16.16 -13.29 3.61
CA ASP A 246 17.21 -13.77 2.70
C ASP A 246 18.28 -14.62 3.40
N LYS A 247 18.42 -14.49 4.73
CA LYS A 247 19.41 -15.22 5.53
C LYS A 247 19.04 -16.68 5.76
N ASN A 248 17.73 -16.97 5.83
CA ASN A 248 17.24 -18.27 6.29
C ASN A 248 16.06 -18.82 5.47
N ILE A 249 15.75 -18.23 4.31
CA ILE A 249 14.66 -18.67 3.43
C ILE A 249 14.76 -20.15 3.04
N ASP A 250 15.97 -20.68 2.82
CA ASP A 250 16.16 -22.08 2.42
C ASP A 250 15.76 -23.06 3.54
N GLU A 251 15.81 -22.63 4.80
CA GLU A 251 15.42 -23.44 5.95
C GLU A 251 13.92 -23.74 5.99
N ILE A 252 13.09 -22.88 5.39
CA ILE A 252 11.63 -23.05 5.31
C ILE A 252 11.28 -24.36 4.59
N SER A 253 12.11 -24.82 3.65
CA SER A 253 11.93 -26.10 2.95
C SER A 253 11.80 -27.29 3.90
N ARG A 254 12.47 -27.25 5.07
CA ARG A 254 12.42 -28.33 6.09
C ARG A 254 11.09 -28.37 6.85
N ALA A 255 10.34 -27.27 6.84
CA ALA A 255 9.02 -27.13 7.48
C ALA A 255 7.86 -27.48 6.54
N VAL A 256 8.08 -27.51 5.22
CA VAL A 256 7.05 -27.87 4.24
C VAL A 256 6.47 -29.24 4.56
N GLY A 257 5.14 -29.32 4.67
CA GLY A 257 4.42 -30.54 5.05
C GLY A 257 4.58 -30.95 6.51
N LYS A 258 5.11 -30.07 7.39
CA LYS A 258 5.24 -30.28 8.85
C LYS A 258 4.76 -29.11 9.70
N ALA A 259 4.37 -28.02 9.04
CA ALA A 259 3.80 -26.82 9.60
C ALA A 259 2.82 -26.22 8.59
N VAL A 260 1.89 -25.38 9.05
CA VAL A 260 1.09 -24.53 8.17
C VAL A 260 1.93 -23.31 7.78
N ILE A 261 2.25 -23.16 6.50
CA ILE A 261 3.05 -22.03 6.01
C ILE A 261 2.12 -20.96 5.43
N ILE A 262 2.12 -19.77 6.04
CA ILE A 262 1.32 -18.61 5.63
C ILE A 262 2.27 -17.48 5.20
N SER A 263 2.33 -17.22 3.90
CA SER A 263 3.18 -16.17 3.33
C SER A 263 2.40 -14.86 3.15
N VAL A 264 3.06 -13.73 3.38
CA VAL A 264 2.60 -12.46 2.81
C VAL A 264 2.78 -12.48 1.29
N ASP A 265 1.95 -11.73 0.56
CA ASP A 265 2.04 -11.61 -0.90
C ASP A 265 3.43 -11.18 -1.41
N ALA A 266 4.10 -10.29 -0.68
CA ALA A 266 5.42 -9.75 -1.04
C ALA A 266 6.56 -10.78 -0.91
N ALA A 267 6.41 -11.80 -0.06
CA ALA A 267 7.42 -12.85 0.12
C ALA A 267 7.21 -14.03 -0.85
N LEU A 268 6.03 -14.13 -1.48
CA LEU A 268 5.67 -15.23 -2.37
C LEU A 268 6.66 -15.39 -3.56
N PRO A 269 7.11 -14.33 -4.25
CA PRO A 269 8.13 -14.45 -5.29
C PRO A 269 9.44 -15.08 -4.80
N SER A 270 9.94 -14.66 -3.63
CA SER A 270 11.18 -15.18 -3.05
C SER A 270 11.10 -16.67 -2.71
N LEU A 271 9.94 -17.12 -2.20
CA LEU A 271 9.69 -18.52 -1.87
C LEU A 271 9.61 -19.39 -3.12
N LEU A 272 8.82 -18.95 -4.11
CA LEU A 272 8.58 -19.72 -5.33
C LEU A 272 9.83 -19.82 -6.22
N ALA A 273 10.70 -18.81 -6.21
CA ALA A 273 12.00 -18.85 -6.89
C ALA A 273 12.92 -19.99 -6.37
N ARG A 274 12.68 -20.46 -5.13
CA ARG A 274 13.42 -21.56 -4.50
C ARG A 274 12.63 -22.88 -4.47
N GLY A 275 11.50 -22.95 -5.17
CA GLY A 275 10.62 -24.11 -5.15
C GLY A 275 9.89 -24.33 -3.82
N ILE A 276 9.86 -23.33 -2.94
CA ILE A 276 9.17 -23.41 -1.66
C ILE A 276 7.71 -23.00 -1.88
N LYS A 277 6.79 -23.96 -1.74
CA LYS A 277 5.34 -23.72 -1.86
C LYS A 277 4.74 -23.45 -0.47
N PRO A 278 4.27 -22.23 -0.16
CA PRO A 278 3.47 -21.99 1.04
C PRO A 278 2.07 -22.61 0.90
N ASP A 279 1.42 -22.95 2.01
CA ASP A 279 0.05 -23.48 1.99
C ASP A 279 -0.99 -22.38 1.76
N PHE A 280 -0.72 -21.20 2.33
CA PHE A 280 -1.54 -20.01 2.21
C PHE A 280 -0.71 -18.80 1.80
N VAL A 281 -1.28 -17.94 0.97
CA VAL A 281 -0.83 -16.56 0.77
C VAL A 281 -1.97 -15.61 1.14
N THR A 282 -1.64 -14.47 1.72
CA THR A 282 -2.65 -13.49 2.11
C THR A 282 -2.53 -12.18 1.32
N ALA A 283 -3.66 -11.54 1.06
CA ALA A 283 -3.75 -10.30 0.30
C ALA A 283 -4.77 -9.35 0.94
N ILE A 284 -4.36 -8.10 1.16
CA ILE A 284 -5.22 -7.09 1.80
C ILE A 284 -5.36 -5.81 0.98
N ASP A 285 -4.46 -5.57 0.03
CA ASP A 285 -4.32 -4.25 -0.57
C ASP A 285 -5.47 -3.95 -1.52
N TYR A 286 -6.11 -2.80 -1.30
CA TYR A 286 -7.26 -2.33 -2.09
C TYR A 286 -6.86 -1.78 -3.46
N GLN A 287 -5.58 -1.41 -3.62
CA GLN A 287 -5.05 -0.87 -4.86
C GLN A 287 -4.66 -2.02 -5.81
N GLU A 288 -4.90 -1.83 -7.10
CA GLU A 288 -4.49 -2.77 -8.15
C GLU A 288 -2.96 -2.97 -8.23
N LEU A 289 -2.19 -2.11 -7.57
CA LEU A 289 -0.74 -2.18 -7.51
C LEU A 289 -0.21 -3.50 -6.93
N THR A 290 -0.96 -4.11 -6.02
CA THR A 290 -0.59 -5.40 -5.41
C THR A 290 -0.70 -6.56 -6.38
N TYR A 291 -1.46 -6.39 -7.47
CA TYR A 291 -1.40 -7.34 -8.58
C TYR A 291 0.04 -7.50 -9.09
N GLU A 292 0.90 -6.49 -9.01
CA GLU A 292 2.30 -6.59 -9.44
C GLU A 292 3.08 -7.67 -8.69
N LYS A 293 2.83 -7.79 -7.38
CA LYS A 293 3.48 -8.76 -6.48
C LYS A 293 3.11 -10.20 -6.86
N ILE A 294 1.88 -10.42 -7.32
CA ILE A 294 1.34 -11.75 -7.58
C ILE A 294 1.30 -12.13 -9.08
N ALA A 295 1.31 -11.17 -10.01
CA ALA A 295 1.18 -11.42 -11.44
C ALA A 295 2.36 -12.20 -12.00
N GLY A 296 3.59 -11.86 -11.55
CA GLY A 296 4.80 -12.55 -12.00
C GLY A 296 4.89 -13.98 -11.48
N VAL A 297 4.26 -14.28 -10.34
CA VAL A 297 4.23 -15.63 -9.77
C VAL A 297 3.01 -16.44 -10.20
N ALA A 298 1.99 -15.83 -10.80
CA ALA A 298 0.82 -16.54 -11.29
C ALA A 298 1.16 -17.56 -12.40
N ALA A 299 2.22 -17.32 -13.19
CA ALA A 299 2.75 -18.26 -14.16
C ALA A 299 3.49 -19.46 -13.52
N ASN A 300 3.92 -19.36 -12.26
CA ASN A 300 4.62 -20.44 -11.59
C ASN A 300 3.66 -21.63 -11.39
N PRO A 301 4.03 -22.86 -11.80
CA PRO A 301 3.17 -24.03 -11.65
C PRO A 301 2.69 -24.28 -10.20
N LEU A 302 3.54 -24.00 -9.21
CA LEU A 302 3.22 -24.21 -7.79
C LEU A 302 2.08 -23.31 -7.31
N SER A 303 1.85 -22.15 -7.95
CA SER A 303 0.82 -21.18 -7.55
C SER A 303 -0.59 -21.75 -7.62
N ARG A 304 -0.84 -22.76 -8.48
CA ARG A 304 -2.14 -23.44 -8.62
C ARG A 304 -2.55 -24.25 -7.38
N ASP A 305 -1.57 -24.61 -6.56
CA ASP A 305 -1.76 -25.43 -5.36
C ASP A 305 -1.72 -24.61 -4.05
N ILE A 306 -1.77 -23.29 -4.14
CA ILE A 306 -1.73 -22.36 -2.98
C ILE A 306 -3.14 -21.86 -2.69
N ASN A 307 -3.50 -21.79 -1.41
CA ASN A 307 -4.75 -21.17 -0.97
C ASN A 307 -4.56 -19.65 -0.78
N LEU A 308 -5.56 -18.85 -1.12
CA LEU A 308 -5.54 -17.39 -0.99
C LEU A 308 -6.45 -16.96 0.17
N ILE A 309 -5.97 -16.11 1.07
CA ILE A 309 -6.78 -15.46 2.11
C ILE A 309 -6.90 -13.97 1.81
N CYS A 310 -8.12 -13.46 1.70
CA CYS A 310 -8.41 -12.09 1.31
C CYS A 310 -9.15 -11.32 2.41
N THR A 311 -8.81 -10.05 2.62
CA THR A 311 -9.75 -9.12 3.27
C THR A 311 -10.86 -8.72 2.31
N SER A 312 -11.97 -8.19 2.86
CA SER A 312 -13.10 -7.76 2.05
C SER A 312 -12.80 -6.62 1.07
N TRP A 313 -11.82 -5.76 1.34
CA TRP A 313 -11.52 -4.57 0.52
C TRP A 313 -10.38 -4.76 -0.47
N VAL A 314 -9.74 -5.95 -0.51
CA VAL A 314 -8.67 -6.26 -1.47
C VAL A 314 -9.11 -5.91 -2.89
N THR A 315 -8.17 -5.51 -3.75
CA THR A 315 -8.49 -5.26 -5.17
C THR A 315 -9.11 -6.50 -5.82
N PRO A 316 -10.23 -6.40 -6.57
CA PRO A 316 -10.86 -7.53 -7.26
C PRO A 316 -9.95 -8.31 -8.19
N VAL A 317 -8.93 -7.67 -8.75
CA VAL A 317 -7.99 -8.33 -9.67
C VAL A 317 -7.26 -9.50 -9.01
N VAL A 318 -6.91 -9.39 -7.71
CA VAL A 318 -6.16 -10.44 -6.99
C VAL A 318 -6.92 -11.76 -6.91
N PRO A 319 -8.09 -11.85 -6.24
CA PRO A 319 -8.84 -13.10 -6.12
C PRO A 319 -9.40 -13.59 -7.47
N LYS A 320 -9.57 -12.69 -8.45
CA LYS A 320 -10.12 -13.05 -9.76
C LYS A 320 -9.10 -13.51 -10.79
N VAL A 321 -7.80 -13.25 -10.56
CA VAL A 321 -6.73 -13.63 -11.51
C VAL A 321 -5.76 -14.64 -10.91
N PHE A 322 -5.37 -14.49 -9.65
CA PHE A 322 -4.42 -15.39 -9.00
C PHE A 322 -4.98 -16.82 -9.04
N PRO A 323 -4.23 -17.82 -9.53
CA PRO A 323 -4.74 -19.18 -9.74
C PRO A 323 -4.89 -19.96 -8.42
N ALA A 324 -5.49 -19.36 -7.39
CA ALA A 324 -5.65 -19.99 -6.08
C ALA A 324 -6.42 -21.31 -6.19
N LYS A 325 -5.96 -22.31 -5.45
CA LYS A 325 -6.68 -23.55 -5.24
C LYS A 325 -8.05 -23.26 -4.63
N ASN A 326 -8.04 -22.55 -3.50
CA ASN A 326 -9.22 -22.04 -2.80
C ASN A 326 -8.99 -20.59 -2.37
N ILE A 327 -10.09 -19.83 -2.25
CA ILE A 327 -10.09 -18.46 -1.72
C ILE A 327 -10.85 -18.47 -0.39
N PHE A 328 -10.31 -17.80 0.63
CA PHE A 328 -10.86 -17.66 1.97
C PHE A 328 -11.04 -16.19 2.32
N TRP A 329 -12.25 -15.79 2.69
CA TRP A 329 -12.57 -14.40 3.00
C TRP A 329 -12.56 -14.13 4.49
N ALA A 330 -11.84 -13.07 4.87
CA ALA A 330 -11.76 -12.49 6.20
C ALA A 330 -12.62 -11.21 6.26
N PHE A 331 -13.54 -11.15 7.22
CA PHE A 331 -14.45 -10.02 7.41
C PHE A 331 -14.31 -9.40 8.80
N GLY A 332 -14.16 -8.07 8.83
CA GLY A 332 -14.15 -7.28 10.05
C GLY A 332 -15.54 -7.05 10.66
N HIS A 333 -15.57 -6.27 11.75
CA HIS A 333 -16.79 -5.88 12.46
C HIS A 333 -17.59 -4.75 11.79
N HIS A 334 -17.08 -4.15 10.72
CA HIS A 334 -17.76 -3.06 10.01
C HIS A 334 -19.10 -3.53 9.43
N ALA A 335 -20.11 -2.66 9.42
CA ALA A 335 -21.49 -3.07 9.13
C ALA A 335 -21.68 -3.65 7.72
N LEU A 336 -21.01 -3.10 6.70
CA LEU A 336 -21.02 -3.69 5.36
C LEU A 336 -20.36 -5.09 5.35
N GLU A 337 -19.22 -5.26 6.01
CA GLU A 337 -18.54 -6.55 6.10
C GLU A 337 -19.36 -7.58 6.88
N SER A 338 -19.94 -7.18 7.99
CA SER A 338 -20.88 -7.99 8.76
C SER A 338 -22.09 -8.41 7.92
N TRP A 339 -22.63 -7.49 7.12
CA TRP A 339 -23.71 -7.79 6.19
C TRP A 339 -23.28 -8.82 5.13
N ILE A 340 -22.09 -8.68 4.54
CA ILE A 340 -21.56 -9.66 3.56
C ILE A 340 -21.34 -11.02 4.25
N ASN A 341 -20.60 -11.04 5.36
CA ASN A 341 -20.25 -12.25 6.11
C ASN A 341 -21.49 -13.06 6.48
N THR A 342 -22.46 -12.42 7.13
CA THR A 342 -23.74 -13.05 7.53
C THR A 342 -24.52 -13.54 6.31
N SER A 343 -24.45 -12.81 5.19
CA SER A 343 -25.09 -13.20 3.93
C SER A 343 -24.45 -14.44 3.31
N LEU A 344 -23.18 -14.71 3.59
CA LEU A 344 -22.46 -15.93 3.17
C LEU A 344 -22.60 -17.08 4.19
N GLY A 345 -23.33 -16.85 5.29
CA GLY A 345 -23.55 -17.82 6.38
C GLY A 345 -22.53 -17.72 7.50
N GLY A 346 -21.66 -16.70 7.48
CA GLY A 346 -20.62 -16.52 8.48
C GLY A 346 -21.09 -15.93 9.80
N GLU A 347 -20.35 -16.25 10.86
CA GLU A 347 -20.68 -15.92 12.25
C GLU A 347 -19.49 -15.29 12.98
N LEU A 348 -18.28 -15.64 12.59
CA LEU A 348 -17.05 -15.07 13.12
C LEU A 348 -16.68 -13.80 12.34
N ALA A 349 -16.59 -12.69 13.05
CA ALA A 349 -15.85 -11.53 12.59
C ALA A 349 -14.40 -11.68 13.07
N VAL A 350 -13.46 -11.45 12.16
CA VAL A 350 -12.03 -11.43 12.49
C VAL A 350 -11.61 -9.98 12.77
N GLY A 351 -10.65 -9.78 13.67
CA GLY A 351 -10.14 -8.45 14.00
C GLY A 351 -9.62 -7.70 12.77
N ALA A 352 -9.57 -6.36 12.84
CA ALA A 352 -9.02 -5.55 11.77
C ALA A 352 -7.51 -5.81 11.62
N ALA A 353 -7.08 -6.32 10.46
CA ALA A 353 -5.68 -6.49 10.14
C ALA A 353 -5.12 -5.18 9.54
N GLY A 354 -4.19 -4.53 10.24
CA GLY A 354 -3.53 -3.32 9.74
C GLY A 354 -2.49 -3.56 8.64
N THR A 355 -1.99 -4.79 8.50
CA THR A 355 -1.04 -5.22 7.45
C THR A 355 -1.27 -6.67 7.04
N VAL A 356 -0.67 -7.10 5.93
CA VAL A 356 -0.71 -8.49 5.44
C VAL A 356 -0.22 -9.47 6.51
N ALA A 357 0.84 -9.10 7.25
CA ALA A 357 1.40 -9.94 8.30
C ALA A 357 0.48 -10.07 9.53
N HIS A 358 -0.27 -9.01 9.89
CA HIS A 358 -1.31 -9.12 10.93
C HIS A 358 -2.40 -10.12 10.51
N LEU A 359 -2.80 -10.12 9.23
CA LEU A 359 -3.77 -11.10 8.72
C LEU A 359 -3.22 -12.53 8.78
N ASN A 360 -1.93 -12.75 8.54
CA ASN A 360 -1.31 -14.08 8.69
C ASN A 360 -1.43 -14.58 10.14
N PHE A 361 -1.15 -13.70 11.11
CA PHE A 361 -1.28 -14.04 12.52
C PHE A 361 -2.72 -14.37 12.89
N ILE A 362 -3.67 -13.51 12.52
CA ILE A 362 -5.10 -13.75 12.75
C ILE A 362 -5.52 -15.08 12.13
N SER A 363 -5.08 -15.36 10.90
CA SER A 363 -5.40 -16.61 10.19
C SER A 363 -4.85 -17.82 10.94
N ALA A 364 -3.59 -17.80 11.38
CA ALA A 364 -2.99 -18.86 12.18
C ALA A 364 -3.74 -19.10 13.50
N LYS A 365 -4.20 -18.03 14.16
CA LYS A 365 -5.00 -18.13 15.39
C LYS A 365 -6.40 -18.68 15.15
N VAL A 366 -7.10 -18.23 14.11
CA VAL A 366 -8.40 -18.79 13.71
C VAL A 366 -8.25 -20.28 13.44
N MET A 367 -7.21 -20.67 12.69
CA MET A 367 -6.86 -22.06 12.40
C MET A 367 -6.53 -22.92 13.64
N GLY A 368 -6.26 -22.29 14.80
CA GLY A 368 -5.89 -22.96 16.05
C GLY A 368 -4.41 -23.36 16.14
N CYS A 369 -3.56 -22.82 15.27
CA CYS A 369 -2.14 -23.19 15.21
C CYS A 369 -1.42 -22.81 16.52
N ASP A 370 -0.50 -23.68 16.93
CA ASP A 370 0.34 -23.53 18.12
C ASP A 370 1.58 -24.44 18.02
N PRO A 371 2.83 -23.91 18.11
CA PRO A 371 3.18 -22.49 18.20
C PRO A 371 2.97 -21.71 16.90
N VAL A 372 2.94 -20.39 17.00
CA VAL A 372 3.05 -19.46 15.86
C VAL A 372 4.49 -18.95 15.78
N ILE A 373 5.12 -19.13 14.62
CA ILE A 373 6.55 -18.84 14.39
C ILE A 373 6.66 -17.74 13.32
N PHE A 374 7.22 -16.60 13.69
CA PHE A 374 7.46 -15.48 12.78
C PHE A 374 8.83 -15.62 12.11
N VAL A 375 8.91 -15.40 10.79
CA VAL A 375 10.17 -15.33 10.02
C VAL A 375 10.10 -14.17 9.04
N GLY A 376 11.21 -13.43 8.90
CA GLY A 376 11.27 -12.24 8.03
C GLY A 376 10.41 -11.07 8.52
N GLN A 377 10.04 -11.07 9.81
CA GLN A 377 9.18 -10.05 10.42
C GLN A 377 10.03 -8.95 11.09
N ASP A 378 10.89 -8.29 10.30
CA ASP A 378 11.93 -7.40 10.84
C ASP A 378 11.38 -6.17 11.59
N LEU A 379 10.36 -5.48 11.05
CA LEU A 379 9.78 -4.26 11.63
C LEU A 379 10.81 -3.17 12.00
N ALA A 380 11.96 -3.20 11.34
CA ALA A 380 13.09 -2.30 11.52
C ALA A 380 13.99 -2.41 10.28
N PHE A 381 14.89 -1.44 10.11
CA PHE A 381 15.89 -1.49 9.05
C PHE A 381 17.08 -2.31 9.55
N SER A 382 17.24 -3.50 9.01
CA SER A 382 18.44 -4.32 9.19
C SER A 382 19.37 -4.08 7.99
N GLU A 383 20.66 -3.83 8.22
CA GLU A 383 21.67 -3.66 7.14
C GLU A 383 21.30 -2.59 6.08
N ASN A 384 20.64 -1.50 6.49
CA ASN A 384 20.17 -0.41 5.61
C ASN A 384 19.14 -0.81 4.53
N LYS A 385 18.42 -1.92 4.72
CA LYS A 385 17.33 -2.36 3.83
C LYS A 385 16.00 -2.44 4.58
N ASP A 386 14.89 -2.29 3.86
CA ASP A 386 13.51 -2.36 4.37
C ASP A 386 12.76 -3.63 3.94
N HIS A 387 13.20 -4.29 2.86
CA HIS A 387 12.65 -5.54 2.32
C HIS A 387 13.75 -6.48 1.77
N SER A 388 13.43 -7.77 1.61
CA SER A 388 14.30 -8.77 0.97
C SER A 388 14.53 -8.51 -0.53
N SER A 389 15.62 -9.09 -1.06
CA SER A 389 16.21 -8.75 -2.37
C SER A 389 15.27 -8.95 -3.56
N ASN A 390 14.29 -9.86 -3.45
CA ASN A 390 13.39 -10.26 -4.53
C ASN A 390 11.95 -9.68 -4.42
N VAL A 391 11.73 -8.66 -3.58
CA VAL A 391 10.40 -8.03 -3.43
C VAL A 391 10.13 -7.05 -4.58
N VAL A 392 9.02 -7.25 -5.29
CA VAL A 392 8.62 -6.50 -6.51
C VAL A 392 8.38 -4.99 -6.25
N LEU A 393 8.23 -4.58 -4.98
CA LEU A 393 7.92 -3.22 -4.54
C LEU A 393 8.99 -2.66 -3.56
N THR A 394 10.27 -2.66 -3.91
CA THR A 394 11.27 -1.95 -3.09
C THR A 394 11.32 -0.46 -3.48
N ASN A 395 10.85 0.42 -2.60
CA ASN A 395 11.46 1.74 -2.50
C ASN A 395 12.79 1.51 -1.77
N LYS A 396 13.92 1.39 -2.48
CA LYS A 396 15.25 1.42 -1.86
C LYS A 396 15.51 2.83 -1.31
N GLU A 397 14.74 3.28 -0.32
CA GLU A 397 15.08 4.49 0.43
C GLU A 397 16.14 4.08 1.46
N SER A 398 17.36 4.58 1.26
CA SER A 398 18.44 4.41 2.23
C SER A 398 18.10 5.14 3.53
N MET A 399 18.60 4.65 4.66
CA MET A 399 18.49 5.33 5.96
C MET A 399 19.00 6.78 5.90
N ASP A 400 20.05 7.02 5.11
CA ASP A 400 20.62 8.35 4.89
C ASP A 400 19.65 9.31 4.18
N THR A 401 18.79 8.80 3.30
CA THR A 401 17.74 9.61 2.64
C THR A 401 16.65 10.00 3.64
N MET A 402 16.23 9.07 4.50
CA MET A 402 15.19 9.33 5.50
C MET A 402 15.65 10.29 6.61
N LEU A 403 16.92 10.20 7.02
CA LEU A 403 17.55 11.14 7.95
C LEU A 403 17.63 12.56 7.35
N LYS A 404 17.96 12.67 6.06
CA LYS A 404 17.98 13.96 5.34
C LYS A 404 16.60 14.58 5.17
N ASP A 405 15.56 13.76 5.02
CA ASP A 405 14.15 14.19 4.93
C ASP A 405 13.54 14.61 6.28
N GLY A 406 14.29 14.51 7.39
CA GLY A 406 13.78 14.86 8.72
C GLY A 406 12.70 13.92 9.26
N ARG A 407 12.63 12.67 8.76
CA ARG A 407 11.67 11.68 9.27
C ARG A 407 12.09 11.20 10.66
N ASN A 408 11.14 11.14 11.60
CA ASN A 408 11.36 10.71 12.98
C ASN A 408 11.71 9.21 13.05
N ILE A 409 13.00 8.88 13.09
CA ILE A 409 13.52 7.53 13.35
C ILE A 409 13.46 7.23 14.85
N LEU A 410 12.96 6.05 15.19
CA LEU A 410 12.96 5.49 16.54
C LEU A 410 13.99 4.37 16.62
N TRP A 411 14.52 4.11 17.81
CA TRP A 411 15.42 2.98 18.06
C TRP A 411 14.71 1.97 18.96
N VAL A 412 14.77 0.70 18.57
CA VAL A 412 14.15 -0.41 19.30
C VAL A 412 15.16 -1.53 19.47
N LYS A 413 14.99 -2.32 20.52
CA LYS A 413 15.86 -3.46 20.81
C LYS A 413 15.90 -4.43 19.62
N GLY A 414 17.10 -4.69 19.10
CA GLY A 414 17.30 -5.65 18.01
C GLY A 414 17.42 -7.09 18.52
N VAL A 415 17.01 -8.04 17.69
CA VAL A 415 17.05 -9.49 18.02
C VAL A 415 18.48 -9.97 18.28
N ASN A 416 19.48 -9.34 17.66
CA ASN A 416 20.90 -9.70 17.77
C ASN A 416 21.64 -8.95 18.90
N GLY A 417 20.94 -8.18 19.74
CA GLY A 417 21.51 -7.46 20.88
C GLY A 417 21.50 -5.94 20.70
N PRO A 418 22.22 -5.36 19.72
CA PRO A 418 22.21 -3.92 19.46
C PRO A 418 20.82 -3.42 19.07
N ASP A 419 20.52 -2.16 19.40
CA ASP A 419 19.31 -1.49 18.95
C ASP A 419 19.32 -1.29 17.42
N VAL A 420 18.15 -1.41 16.81
CA VAL A 420 17.92 -1.22 15.38
C VAL A 420 16.99 -0.04 15.14
N PRO A 421 17.22 0.74 14.07
CA PRO A 421 16.35 1.86 13.73
C PRO A 421 15.05 1.38 13.09
N THR A 422 13.95 2.05 13.42
CA THR A 422 12.61 1.78 12.92
C THR A 422 11.85 3.08 12.64
N THR A 423 10.83 3.02 11.79
CA THR A 423 9.92 4.15 11.56
C THR A 423 8.78 4.14 12.56
N ARG A 424 8.08 5.27 12.74
CA ARG A 424 6.83 5.30 13.52
C ARG A 424 5.78 4.30 13.02
N VAL A 425 5.74 4.05 11.72
CA VAL A 425 4.79 3.11 11.10
C VAL A 425 5.15 1.65 11.41
N PHE A 426 6.43 1.28 11.30
CA PHE A 426 6.86 -0.06 11.69
C PHE A 426 6.76 -0.28 13.20
N PHE A 427 7.00 0.77 13.99
CA PHE A 427 6.81 0.73 15.43
C PHE A 427 5.33 0.50 15.80
N SER A 428 4.38 1.14 15.12
CA SER A 428 2.95 0.87 15.38
C SER A 428 2.55 -0.55 14.99
N TYR A 429 3.11 -1.10 13.90
CA TYR A 429 2.91 -2.51 13.56
C TYR A 429 3.50 -3.47 14.60
N LYS A 430 4.67 -3.15 15.16
CA LYS A 430 5.25 -3.91 16.27
C LYS A 430 4.32 -3.92 17.48
N LEU A 431 3.84 -2.75 17.90
CA LEU A 431 2.91 -2.64 19.03
C LEU A 431 1.62 -3.43 18.81
N ALA A 432 1.07 -3.39 17.59
CA ALA A 432 -0.11 -4.16 17.24
C ALA A 432 0.11 -5.68 17.37
N PHE A 433 1.27 -6.21 16.95
CA PHE A 433 1.61 -7.61 17.21
C PHE A 433 1.70 -7.93 18.69
N GLU A 434 2.34 -7.07 19.49
CA GLU A 434 2.51 -7.26 20.94
C GLU A 434 1.17 -7.29 21.66
N GLU A 435 0.26 -6.39 21.32
CA GLU A 435 -1.12 -6.39 21.84
C GLU A 435 -1.87 -7.67 21.45
N MET A 436 -1.76 -8.09 20.19
CA MET A 436 -2.39 -9.32 19.70
C MET A 436 -1.82 -10.58 20.37
N ILE A 437 -0.52 -10.59 20.70
CA ILE A 437 0.17 -11.68 21.39
C ILE A 437 -0.26 -11.72 22.85
N GLU A 438 -0.27 -10.58 23.54
CA GLU A 438 -0.70 -10.46 24.94
C GLU A 438 -2.15 -10.93 25.12
N GLY A 439 -3.04 -10.55 24.20
CA GLY A 439 -4.44 -10.97 24.19
C GLY A 439 -4.68 -12.43 23.76
N ALA A 440 -3.66 -13.13 23.24
CA ALA A 440 -3.81 -14.47 22.67
C ALA A 440 -3.16 -15.57 23.51
N LYS A 441 -3.84 -16.72 23.62
CA LYS A 441 -3.26 -17.93 24.21
C LYS A 441 -2.42 -18.71 23.20
N GLY A 442 -1.28 -19.23 23.62
CA GLY A 442 -0.41 -20.10 22.84
C GLY A 442 1.05 -19.74 23.00
N LYS A 443 1.90 -20.41 22.24
CA LYS A 443 3.34 -20.13 22.20
C LYS A 443 3.69 -19.35 20.93
N PHE A 444 4.46 -18.28 21.11
CA PHE A 444 4.86 -17.38 20.02
C PHE A 444 6.39 -17.34 19.93
N ILE A 445 6.91 -17.55 18.73
CA ILE A 445 8.35 -17.65 18.48
C ILE A 445 8.73 -16.58 17.47
N ASN A 446 9.66 -15.71 17.82
CA ASN A 446 10.30 -14.82 16.85
C ASN A 446 11.55 -15.50 16.30
N ALA A 447 11.41 -16.08 15.11
CA ALA A 447 12.49 -16.70 14.34
C ALA A 447 13.05 -15.80 13.24
N THR A 448 12.82 -14.49 13.37
CA THR A 448 13.40 -13.47 12.51
C THR A 448 14.87 -13.27 12.93
N GLU A 449 15.81 -13.60 12.04
CA GLU A 449 17.27 -13.51 12.30
C GLU A 449 17.82 -12.10 11.98
N GLY A 450 17.05 -11.10 12.42
CA GLY A 450 17.26 -9.67 12.21
C GLY A 450 16.09 -8.86 12.77
N GLY A 451 16.16 -7.54 12.64
CA GLY A 451 15.07 -6.64 13.01
C GLY A 451 14.83 -6.50 14.51
N ALA A 452 13.62 -6.08 14.85
CA ALA A 452 13.19 -5.75 16.21
C ALA A 452 12.76 -6.99 17.01
N VAL A 453 13.01 -6.95 18.32
CA VAL A 453 12.36 -7.87 19.27
C VAL A 453 10.86 -7.56 19.30
N ILE A 454 10.03 -8.60 19.35
CA ILE A 454 8.57 -8.51 19.53
C ILE A 454 8.28 -9.08 20.92
N GLU A 455 7.82 -8.24 21.84
CA GLU A 455 7.50 -8.64 23.21
C GLU A 455 6.42 -9.73 23.25
N GLY A 456 6.54 -10.63 24.23
CA GLY A 456 5.69 -11.82 24.35
C GLY A 456 6.11 -13.00 23.46
N THR A 457 7.22 -12.90 22.73
CA THR A 457 7.79 -14.01 21.93
C THR A 457 9.06 -14.60 22.52
N GLU A 458 9.34 -15.87 22.21
CA GLU A 458 10.65 -16.50 22.42
C GLU A 458 11.53 -16.30 21.18
N ASN A 459 12.70 -15.67 21.32
CA ASN A 459 13.64 -15.43 20.21
C ASN A 459 14.62 -16.60 20.06
N ILE A 460 14.55 -17.32 18.94
CA ILE A 460 15.46 -18.42 18.55
C ILE A 460 15.64 -18.41 17.03
N THR A 461 16.67 -19.09 16.50
CA THR A 461 16.85 -19.19 15.03
C THR A 461 15.72 -19.98 14.37
N LEU A 462 15.50 -19.76 13.07
CA LEU A 462 14.51 -20.53 12.31
C LEU A 462 14.83 -22.02 12.30
N ALA A 463 16.11 -22.36 12.15
CA ALA A 463 16.58 -23.73 12.20
C ALA A 463 16.19 -24.42 13.53
N SER A 464 16.42 -23.76 14.66
CA SER A 464 16.07 -24.29 15.99
C SER A 464 14.55 -24.38 16.20
N ALA A 465 13.78 -23.39 15.70
CA ALA A 465 12.32 -23.43 15.78
C ALA A 465 11.75 -24.62 15.00
N ILE A 466 12.22 -24.85 13.77
CA ILE A 466 11.80 -25.97 12.92
C ILE A 466 12.15 -27.31 13.58
N GLU A 467 13.37 -27.48 14.08
CA GLU A 467 13.81 -28.70 14.76
C GLU A 467 12.95 -29.00 16.00
N ARG A 468 12.60 -27.95 16.76
CA ARG A 468 11.83 -28.09 18.00
C ARG A 468 10.36 -28.41 17.75
N PHE A 469 9.73 -27.79 16.75
CA PHE A 469 8.27 -27.79 16.63
C PHE A 469 7.73 -28.50 15.38
N CYS A 470 8.44 -28.48 14.24
CA CYS A 470 7.96 -29.02 12.97
C CYS A 470 8.34 -30.50 12.80
N LYS A 471 7.86 -31.35 13.71
CA LYS A 471 8.26 -32.78 13.77
C LYS A 471 7.32 -33.73 13.04
N ASN A 472 6.03 -33.44 13.06
CA ASN A 472 5.01 -34.35 12.57
C ASN A 472 4.54 -33.93 11.17
N PRO A 473 4.26 -34.89 10.26
CA PRO A 473 3.63 -34.58 8.99
C PRO A 473 2.27 -33.89 9.16
N VAL A 474 1.99 -32.92 8.31
CA VAL A 474 0.78 -32.12 8.27
C VAL A 474 0.20 -32.18 6.87
N VAL A 475 -1.10 -32.43 6.76
CA VAL A 475 -1.85 -32.35 5.52
C VAL A 475 -2.74 -31.12 5.57
N VAL A 476 -2.44 -30.12 4.75
CA VAL A 476 -3.22 -28.86 4.69
C VAL A 476 -4.37 -28.95 3.67
N ASP A 477 -4.36 -29.97 2.82
CA ASP A 477 -5.33 -30.22 1.75
C ASP A 477 -6.66 -30.83 2.22
N GLU A 478 -7.11 -30.53 3.43
CA GLU A 478 -8.39 -31.02 3.90
C GLU A 478 -9.57 -30.34 3.19
N GLU A 479 -10.54 -31.14 2.74
CA GLU A 479 -11.82 -30.61 2.27
C GLU A 479 -12.49 -29.76 3.35
N VAL A 480 -12.79 -28.51 2.99
CA VAL A 480 -13.56 -27.59 3.82
C VAL A 480 -15.03 -27.77 3.49
N LYS A 481 -15.88 -27.95 4.50
CA LYS A 481 -17.34 -27.98 4.30
C LYS A 481 -17.82 -26.54 4.17
N PRO A 482 -18.27 -26.11 3.00
CA PRO A 482 -18.59 -24.72 2.82
C PRO A 482 -19.95 -24.38 3.46
N LYS A 483 -20.05 -23.17 4.01
CA LYS A 483 -21.28 -22.63 4.59
C LYS A 483 -22.30 -22.30 3.52
N LYS A 484 -23.58 -22.43 3.89
CA LYS A 484 -24.69 -22.13 2.99
C LYS A 484 -24.90 -20.62 2.88
N THR A 485 -24.80 -20.11 1.65
CA THR A 485 -25.06 -18.69 1.34
C THR A 485 -26.56 -18.36 1.29
N ASN A 486 -26.90 -17.15 1.75
CA ASN A 486 -28.21 -16.50 1.60
C ASN A 486 -28.08 -15.14 0.86
N LEU A 487 -26.97 -14.93 0.13
CA LEU A 487 -26.60 -13.64 -0.45
C LEU A 487 -27.70 -13.00 -1.30
N GLU A 488 -28.32 -13.76 -2.21
CA GLU A 488 -29.40 -13.27 -3.06
C GLU A 488 -30.59 -12.72 -2.22
N LYS A 489 -31.00 -13.45 -1.17
CA LYS A 489 -32.08 -13.07 -0.28
C LYS A 489 -31.72 -11.81 0.52
N SER A 490 -30.49 -11.72 1.01
CA SER A 490 -29.97 -10.54 1.69
C SER A 490 -29.98 -9.31 0.79
N MET A 491 -29.49 -9.44 -0.45
CA MET A 491 -29.50 -8.36 -1.45
C MET A 491 -30.92 -7.85 -1.74
N ARG A 492 -31.88 -8.74 -1.97
CA ARG A 492 -33.29 -8.37 -2.20
C ARG A 492 -33.90 -7.67 -0.97
N THR A 493 -33.58 -8.14 0.23
CA THR A 493 -34.06 -7.53 1.48
C THR A 493 -33.50 -6.12 1.65
N THR A 494 -32.19 -5.95 1.45
CA THR A 494 -31.52 -4.64 1.50
C THR A 494 -32.09 -3.70 0.44
N LEU A 495 -32.28 -4.17 -0.80
CA LEU A 495 -32.89 -3.40 -1.89
C LEU A 495 -34.27 -2.84 -1.52
N ASN A 496 -35.12 -3.64 -0.85
CA ASN A 496 -36.43 -3.19 -0.38
C ASN A 496 -36.33 -2.13 0.73
N LYS A 497 -35.37 -2.29 1.66
CA LYS A 497 -35.10 -1.28 2.69
C LYS A 497 -34.62 0.04 2.07
N LEU A 498 -33.76 -0.01 1.05
CA LEU A 498 -33.29 1.17 0.31
C LEU A 498 -34.44 1.90 -0.37
N LYS A 499 -35.35 1.19 -1.06
CA LYS A 499 -36.54 1.77 -1.70
C LYS A 499 -37.45 2.48 -0.69
N ASN A 500 -37.57 1.94 0.53
CA ASN A 500 -38.37 2.57 1.58
C ASN A 500 -37.69 3.83 2.13
N LEU A 501 -36.37 3.82 2.28
CA LEU A 501 -35.59 4.98 2.72
C LEU A 501 -35.64 6.12 1.70
N GLU A 502 -35.50 5.80 0.41
CA GLU A 502 -35.63 6.76 -0.71
C GLU A 502 -36.98 7.48 -0.67
N LYS A 503 -38.10 6.77 -0.46
CA LYS A 503 -39.43 7.38 -0.31
C LYS A 503 -39.52 8.37 0.86
N ILE A 504 -38.82 8.12 1.96
CA ILE A 504 -38.78 9.02 3.12
C ILE A 504 -38.03 10.30 2.75
N ILE A 505 -36.89 10.17 2.08
CA ILE A 505 -36.05 11.29 1.66
C ILE A 505 -36.76 12.12 0.59
N ASP A 506 -37.38 11.51 -0.42
CA ASP A 506 -38.17 12.20 -1.44
C ASP A 506 -39.31 13.04 -0.84
N LYS A 507 -39.93 12.53 0.24
CA LYS A 507 -40.95 13.28 0.98
C LYS A 507 -40.33 14.48 1.70
N ALA A 508 -39.15 14.31 2.31
CA ALA A 508 -38.42 15.38 2.98
C ALA A 508 -38.02 16.49 2.00
N ASP A 509 -37.53 16.16 0.80
CA ASP A 509 -37.11 17.15 -0.20
C ASP A 509 -38.30 17.99 -0.70
N ARG A 510 -39.44 17.35 -0.98
CA ARG A 510 -40.68 18.07 -1.34
C ARG A 510 -41.14 19.02 -0.22
N LEU A 511 -41.02 18.58 1.04
CA LEU A 511 -41.34 19.42 2.20
C LEU A 511 -40.35 20.57 2.36
N SER A 512 -39.05 20.33 2.19
CA SER A 512 -37.97 21.33 2.30
C SER A 512 -38.19 22.49 1.33
N VAL A 513 -38.44 22.19 0.04
CA VAL A 513 -38.76 23.21 -0.98
C VAL A 513 -40.00 24.01 -0.59
N SER A 514 -41.03 23.33 -0.06
CA SER A 514 -42.24 24.02 0.39
C SER A 514 -42.01 24.90 1.62
N VAL A 515 -41.19 24.46 2.58
CA VAL A 515 -40.89 25.20 3.81
C VAL A 515 -40.07 26.43 3.47
N LEU A 516 -39.01 26.31 2.66
CA LEU A 516 -38.17 27.43 2.23
C LEU A 516 -39.00 28.51 1.51
N ARG A 517 -39.88 28.10 0.59
CA ARG A 517 -40.80 29.02 -0.09
C ARG A 517 -41.72 29.78 0.87
N ASP A 518 -42.24 29.11 1.89
CA ASP A 518 -43.12 29.74 2.89
C ASP A 518 -42.32 30.66 3.84
N VAL A 519 -41.08 30.29 4.17
CA VAL A 519 -40.14 31.10 4.97
C VAL A 519 -39.74 32.38 4.23
N ASP A 520 -39.43 32.30 2.94
CA ASP A 520 -39.05 33.49 2.15
C ASP A 520 -40.20 34.49 2.02
N LYS A 521 -41.45 34.02 1.93
CA LYS A 521 -42.64 34.89 2.00
C LYS A 521 -42.77 35.60 3.35
N LEU A 522 -42.29 35.00 4.44
CA LEU A 522 -42.36 35.58 5.77
C LEU A 522 -41.25 36.60 6.04
N LYS A 523 -40.07 36.44 5.43
CA LYS A 523 -38.95 37.40 5.53
C LYS A 523 -39.35 38.81 5.06
N GLY A 524 -40.30 38.94 4.14
CA GLY A 524 -40.80 40.23 3.63
C GLY A 524 -41.85 40.96 4.50
N ASN A 525 -42.32 40.36 5.60
CA ASN A 525 -43.51 40.84 6.33
C ASN A 525 -43.25 41.61 7.65
N GLY A 526 -41.99 41.93 7.98
CA GLY A 526 -41.63 42.80 9.12
C GLY A 526 -42.02 42.31 10.53
N LYS A 527 -42.61 41.12 10.68
CA LYS A 527 -43.01 40.54 11.99
C LYS A 527 -41.85 39.80 12.65
N ARG A 528 -41.61 40.08 13.94
CA ARG A 528 -40.58 39.45 14.77
C ARG A 528 -40.98 38.00 15.12
N LEU A 529 -40.48 37.04 14.36
CA LEU A 529 -40.72 35.60 14.54
C LEU A 529 -39.53 34.98 15.25
N THR A 530 -39.73 34.46 16.47
CA THR A 530 -38.63 34.00 17.35
C THR A 530 -38.74 32.52 17.76
N SER A 531 -39.74 31.79 17.29
CA SER A 531 -39.99 30.39 17.66
C SER A 531 -40.96 29.69 16.70
N LEU A 532 -41.00 28.36 16.75
CA LEU A 532 -41.93 27.53 15.98
C LEU A 532 -43.40 27.89 16.25
N SER A 533 -43.76 28.10 17.52
CA SER A 533 -45.13 28.43 17.94
C SER A 533 -45.67 29.74 17.36
N LYS A 534 -44.79 30.65 16.92
CA LYS A 534 -45.15 31.94 16.32
C LYS A 534 -45.38 31.86 14.81
N LEU A 535 -45.09 30.72 14.16
CA LEU A 535 -45.31 30.52 12.72
C LEU A 535 -46.78 30.18 12.40
N PRO A 536 -47.25 30.34 11.15
CA PRO A 536 -48.58 29.87 10.74
C PRO A 536 -48.75 28.36 10.97
N LEU A 537 -49.91 27.91 11.45
CA LEU A 537 -50.19 26.49 11.75
C LEU A 537 -49.88 25.53 10.59
N LYS A 538 -50.16 25.95 9.34
CA LYS A 538 -49.83 25.16 8.14
C LYS A 538 -48.32 24.97 7.98
N LEU A 539 -47.52 26.00 8.27
CA LEU A 539 -46.06 25.93 8.21
C LEU A 539 -45.49 25.12 9.39
N GLN A 540 -46.04 25.28 10.60
CA GLN A 540 -45.68 24.47 11.76
C GLN A 540 -45.82 22.97 11.46
N LYS A 541 -46.97 22.56 10.89
CA LYS A 541 -47.21 21.17 10.52
C LYS A 541 -46.19 20.64 9.50
N LYS A 542 -45.86 21.44 8.48
CA LYS A 542 -44.84 21.07 7.48
C LYS A 542 -43.46 20.87 8.10
N ILE A 543 -43.07 21.73 9.05
CA ILE A 543 -41.79 21.63 9.77
C ILE A 543 -41.76 20.35 10.61
N VAL A 544 -42.82 20.07 11.39
CA VAL A 544 -42.91 18.84 12.19
C VAL A 544 -42.87 17.58 11.31
N ASP A 545 -43.57 17.60 10.17
CA ASP A 545 -43.54 16.48 9.21
C ASP A 545 -42.14 16.32 8.57
N LEU A 546 -41.45 17.43 8.29
CA LEU A 546 -40.09 17.45 7.75
C LEU A 546 -39.09 16.89 8.77
N ASP A 547 -39.15 17.36 10.01
CA ASP A 547 -38.32 16.86 11.12
C ASP A 547 -38.56 15.38 11.38
N SER A 548 -39.81 14.91 11.29
CA SER A 548 -40.16 13.50 11.39
C SER A 548 -39.52 12.67 10.27
N CYS A 549 -39.54 13.17 9.03
CA CYS A 549 -38.86 12.54 7.91
C CYS A 549 -37.34 12.47 8.11
N HIS A 550 -36.69 13.58 8.50
CA HIS A 550 -35.26 13.59 8.75
C HIS A 550 -34.88 12.67 9.91
N ASN A 551 -35.60 12.70 11.03
CA ASN A 551 -35.36 11.80 12.16
C ASN A 551 -35.45 10.32 11.75
N ARG A 552 -36.42 9.96 10.92
CA ARG A 552 -36.56 8.59 10.39
C ARG A 552 -35.46 8.23 9.41
N ALA A 553 -35.01 9.18 8.59
CA ALA A 553 -33.88 8.98 7.71
C ALA A 553 -32.61 8.78 8.57
N ASP A 554 -32.26 9.71 9.44
CA ASP A 554 -31.05 9.72 10.27
C ASP A 554 -30.89 8.47 11.13
N LYS A 555 -31.99 7.97 11.72
CA LYS A 555 -31.99 6.76 12.57
C LYS A 555 -32.01 5.45 11.77
N ASN A 556 -31.98 5.49 10.44
CA ASN A 556 -32.03 4.29 9.63
C ASN A 556 -30.70 3.52 9.72
N GLN A 557 -30.78 2.25 10.13
CA GLN A 557 -29.61 1.38 10.31
C GLN A 557 -28.80 1.16 9.02
N LEU A 558 -29.40 1.39 7.83
CA LEU A 558 -28.69 1.26 6.56
C LEU A 558 -27.52 2.23 6.41
N TRP A 559 -27.50 3.37 7.11
CA TRP A 559 -26.39 4.32 6.99
C TRP A 559 -25.05 3.70 7.36
N SER A 560 -25.03 2.76 8.31
CA SER A 560 -23.82 2.03 8.69
C SER A 560 -23.18 1.26 7.52
N ILE A 561 -23.96 0.87 6.50
CA ILE A 561 -23.44 0.22 5.28
C ILE A 561 -22.70 1.24 4.39
N PHE A 562 -23.06 2.51 4.48
CA PHE A 562 -22.54 3.60 3.67
C PHE A 562 -21.49 4.46 4.37
N ASP A 563 -21.03 4.08 5.56
CA ASP A 563 -20.06 4.85 6.34
C ASP A 563 -18.84 5.24 5.47
N ASP A 564 -18.26 4.28 4.75
CA ASP A 564 -17.11 4.50 3.86
C ASP A 564 -17.40 5.43 2.66
N MET A 565 -18.67 5.59 2.25
CA MET A 565 -19.06 6.46 1.13
C MET A 565 -19.49 7.87 1.56
N THR A 566 -19.66 8.11 2.86
CA THR A 566 -20.32 9.32 3.37
C THR A 566 -19.38 10.25 4.14
N MET A 567 -18.13 9.84 4.39
CA MET A 567 -17.16 10.59 5.19
C MET A 567 -16.87 12.01 4.67
N ASP A 568 -16.65 12.18 3.35
CA ASP A 568 -16.39 13.51 2.76
C ASP A 568 -17.56 14.48 2.96
N GLY A 569 -18.79 13.99 2.78
CA GLY A 569 -20.01 14.77 2.97
C GLY A 569 -20.29 15.10 4.44
N MET A 570 -19.80 14.27 5.37
CA MET A 570 -19.95 14.47 6.81
C MET A 570 -19.07 15.60 7.34
N ARG A 571 -17.87 15.80 6.80
CA ARG A 571 -16.99 16.91 7.25
C ARG A 571 -17.62 18.28 6.96
N GLU A 572 -18.22 18.46 5.79
CA GLU A 572 -18.93 19.70 5.46
C GLU A 572 -20.22 19.86 6.29
N ASP A 573 -20.98 18.77 6.51
CA ASP A 573 -22.18 18.80 7.37
C ASP A 573 -21.86 19.22 8.81
N GLU A 574 -20.76 18.71 9.38
CA GLU A 574 -20.31 19.08 10.72
C GLU A 574 -19.96 20.57 10.84
N ARG A 575 -19.34 21.15 9.80
CA ARG A 575 -19.01 22.58 9.76
C ARG A 575 -20.25 23.47 9.66
N GLU A 576 -21.20 23.12 8.79
CA GLU A 576 -22.46 23.85 8.65
C GLU A 576 -23.35 23.75 9.90
N LYS A 577 -23.37 22.57 10.54
CA LYS A 577 -24.11 22.35 11.77
C LYS A 577 -23.67 23.30 12.88
N LYS A 578 -22.36 23.53 13.02
CA LYS A 578 -21.79 24.47 13.99
C LYS A 578 -22.22 25.92 13.73
N GLU A 579 -22.25 26.33 12.45
CA GLU A 579 -22.75 27.66 12.09
C GLU A 579 -24.22 27.83 12.49
N ILE A 580 -25.03 26.79 12.26
CA ILE A 580 -26.47 26.77 12.62
C ILE A 580 -26.66 26.76 14.15
N GLU A 581 -25.89 25.99 14.91
CA GLU A 581 -25.95 25.96 16.37
C GLU A 581 -25.62 27.33 17.01
N THR A 582 -24.80 28.14 16.34
CA THR A 582 -24.53 29.51 16.78
C THR A 582 -25.76 30.40 16.60
N LEU A 583 -26.48 30.25 15.48
CA LEU A 583 -27.71 31.00 15.20
C LEU A 583 -28.89 30.59 16.10
N GLU A 584 -28.91 29.35 16.59
CA GLU A 584 -29.94 28.87 17.53
C GLU A 584 -29.94 29.70 18.84
N LYS A 585 -28.77 30.22 19.24
CA LYS A 585 -28.60 31.06 20.43
C LYS A 585 -29.08 32.50 20.22
N GLU A 586 -29.51 32.87 19.01
CA GLU A 586 -30.00 34.19 18.65
C GLU A 586 -31.49 34.14 18.23
N PRO A 587 -32.45 34.21 19.18
CA PRO A 587 -33.89 34.09 18.89
C PRO A 587 -34.42 35.10 17.86
N GLU A 588 -33.73 36.24 17.72
CA GLU A 588 -33.98 37.29 16.73
C GLU A 588 -33.76 36.83 15.28
N LYS A 589 -32.88 35.85 15.07
CA LYS A 589 -32.50 35.29 13.78
C LYS A 589 -33.18 33.94 13.49
N TYR A 590 -34.30 33.64 14.15
CA TYR A 590 -34.98 32.33 14.02
C TYR A 590 -35.31 31.94 12.57
N LEU A 591 -35.75 32.88 11.72
CA LEU A 591 -36.02 32.58 10.30
C LEU A 591 -34.73 32.28 9.50
N GLU A 592 -33.62 32.92 9.87
CA GLU A 592 -32.32 32.64 9.26
C GLU A 592 -31.82 31.26 9.70
N TRP A 593 -31.90 30.96 11.01
CA TRP A 593 -31.62 29.64 11.57
C TRP A 593 -32.44 28.54 10.87
N LEU A 594 -33.76 28.73 10.75
CA LEU A 594 -34.65 27.75 10.11
C LEU A 594 -34.31 27.58 8.62
N SER A 595 -34.05 28.68 7.91
CA SER A 595 -33.67 28.66 6.49
C SER A 595 -32.35 27.90 6.29
N LYS A 596 -31.31 28.22 7.08
CA LYS A 596 -30.02 27.51 6.99
C LYS A 596 -30.14 26.05 7.40
N SER A 597 -30.96 25.74 8.41
CA SER A 597 -31.23 24.35 8.84
C SER A 597 -31.85 23.51 7.73
N VAL A 598 -32.88 24.04 7.05
CA VAL A 598 -33.55 23.32 5.95
C VAL A 598 -32.65 23.22 4.70
N VAL A 599 -31.85 24.25 4.41
CA VAL A 599 -30.86 24.19 3.31
C VAL A 599 -29.80 23.13 3.57
N ARG A 600 -29.27 23.05 4.80
CA ARG A 600 -28.32 21.99 5.19
C ARG A 600 -28.93 20.62 5.00
N THR A 601 -30.14 20.38 5.52
CA THR A 601 -30.75 19.05 5.44
C THR A 601 -31.14 18.65 4.00
N ASP A 602 -31.49 19.61 3.14
CA ASP A 602 -31.66 19.39 1.69
C ASP A 602 -30.35 18.99 1.01
N ARG A 603 -29.22 19.65 1.35
CA ARG A 603 -27.89 19.26 0.86
C ARG A 603 -27.52 17.84 1.29
N VAL A 604 -27.73 17.50 2.56
CA VAL A 604 -27.51 16.15 3.10
C VAL A 604 -28.38 15.11 2.36
N ASN A 605 -29.65 15.42 2.10
CA ASN A 605 -30.54 14.52 1.36
C ASN A 605 -30.09 14.28 -0.09
N LYS A 606 -29.56 15.29 -0.78
CA LYS A 606 -28.97 15.12 -2.12
C LYS A 606 -27.80 14.13 -2.13
N LEU A 607 -26.90 14.24 -1.15
CA LEU A 607 -25.79 13.29 -0.97
C LEU A 607 -26.30 11.88 -0.69
N ARG A 608 -27.31 11.75 0.18
CA ARG A 608 -27.99 10.48 0.49
C ARG A 608 -28.58 9.83 -0.75
N ILE A 609 -29.37 10.57 -1.53
CA ILE A 609 -30.00 10.05 -2.76
C ILE A 609 -28.94 9.58 -3.74
N LYS A 610 -27.89 10.37 -3.98
CA LYS A 610 -26.78 9.98 -4.89
C LYS A 610 -26.22 8.60 -4.52
N ASN A 611 -25.89 8.39 -3.24
CA ASN A 611 -25.31 7.12 -2.76
C ASN A 611 -26.33 5.96 -2.79
N LEU A 612 -27.57 6.21 -2.38
CA LEU A 612 -28.65 5.22 -2.41
C LEU A 612 -28.98 4.77 -3.83
N THR A 613 -29.06 5.70 -4.79
CA THR A 613 -29.33 5.40 -6.20
C THR A 613 -28.21 4.55 -6.80
N LYS A 614 -26.94 4.90 -6.53
CA LYS A 614 -25.77 4.13 -7.00
C LYS A 614 -25.82 2.69 -6.47
N PHE A 615 -25.97 2.50 -5.16
CA PHE A 615 -25.98 1.16 -4.57
C PHE A 615 -27.21 0.34 -4.96
N LYS A 616 -28.39 0.99 -5.07
CA LYS A 616 -29.60 0.35 -5.60
C LYS A 616 -29.38 -0.20 -7.01
N LYS A 617 -28.73 0.58 -7.89
CA LYS A 617 -28.39 0.15 -9.25
C LYS A 617 -27.47 -1.09 -9.20
N GLN A 618 -26.39 -1.02 -8.43
CA GLN A 618 -25.44 -2.12 -8.27
C GLN A 618 -26.10 -3.40 -7.72
N LEU A 619 -26.97 -3.30 -6.70
CA LEU A 619 -27.70 -4.46 -6.17
C LEU A 619 -28.66 -5.06 -7.20
N ASN A 620 -29.34 -4.26 -8.03
CA ASN A 620 -30.18 -4.80 -9.09
C ASN A 620 -29.35 -5.55 -10.13
N GLU A 621 -28.21 -4.99 -10.55
CA GLU A 621 -27.29 -5.63 -11.50
C GLU A 621 -26.76 -6.95 -10.95
N LEU A 622 -26.33 -6.98 -9.68
CA LEU A 622 -25.91 -8.20 -8.99
C LEU A 622 -27.04 -9.24 -8.90
N ILE A 623 -28.26 -8.83 -8.55
CA ILE A 623 -29.40 -9.76 -8.51
C ILE A 623 -29.67 -10.37 -9.88
N VAL A 624 -29.58 -9.58 -10.97
CA VAL A 624 -29.74 -10.09 -12.34
C VAL A 624 -28.62 -11.07 -12.69
N TYR A 625 -27.37 -10.71 -12.41
CA TYR A 625 -26.20 -11.58 -12.60
C TYR A 625 -26.40 -12.95 -11.93
N HIS A 626 -26.70 -12.97 -10.64
CA HIS A 626 -26.87 -14.19 -9.85
C HIS A 626 -28.04 -15.06 -10.34
N ASN A 627 -29.14 -14.44 -10.81
CA ASN A 627 -30.24 -15.21 -11.38
C ASN A 627 -29.84 -15.88 -12.70
N ASN A 628 -29.10 -15.18 -13.56
CA ASN A 628 -28.65 -15.70 -14.85
C ASN A 628 -27.64 -16.83 -14.66
N GLU A 629 -26.63 -16.61 -13.82
CA GLU A 629 -25.63 -17.62 -13.48
C GLU A 629 -26.28 -18.89 -12.93
N LYS A 630 -27.13 -18.76 -11.91
CA LYS A 630 -27.83 -19.90 -11.29
C LYS A 630 -28.69 -20.66 -12.29
N ALA A 631 -29.35 -19.95 -13.21
CA ALA A 631 -30.15 -20.58 -14.25
C ALA A 631 -29.28 -21.38 -15.24
N LEU A 632 -28.13 -20.84 -15.65
CA LEU A 632 -27.18 -21.51 -16.54
C LEU A 632 -26.53 -22.72 -15.87
N LEU A 633 -26.02 -22.57 -14.65
CA LEU A 633 -25.48 -23.68 -13.86
C LEU A 633 -26.48 -24.83 -13.73
N ALA A 634 -27.74 -24.52 -13.41
CA ALA A 634 -28.79 -25.54 -13.31
C ALA A 634 -29.11 -26.23 -14.65
N LYS A 635 -28.98 -25.55 -15.79
CA LYS A 635 -29.15 -26.17 -17.12
C LYS A 635 -27.97 -27.09 -17.45
N ILE A 636 -26.74 -26.61 -17.25
CA ILE A 636 -25.50 -27.35 -17.50
C ILE A 636 -25.49 -28.64 -16.66
N GLU A 637 -25.86 -28.56 -15.38
CA GLU A 637 -25.94 -29.75 -14.50
C GLU A 637 -26.97 -30.79 -14.97
N ARG A 638 -28.15 -30.36 -15.44
CA ARG A 638 -29.21 -31.27 -15.93
C ARG A 638 -28.82 -32.02 -17.19
N ASN A 639 -28.00 -31.39 -18.04
CA ASN A 639 -27.57 -31.95 -19.32
C ASN A 639 -26.38 -32.91 -19.18
N ASN A 640 -25.76 -32.99 -17.99
CA ASN A 640 -24.64 -33.89 -17.73
C ASN A 640 -25.12 -35.36 -17.63
N PRO A 641 -24.66 -36.27 -18.51
CA PRO A 641 -25.10 -37.68 -18.55
C PRO A 641 -24.87 -38.43 -17.23
N ASN A 642 -23.82 -38.07 -16.47
CA ASN A 642 -23.47 -38.69 -15.19
C ASN A 642 -24.38 -38.27 -14.02
N SER A 643 -25.28 -37.30 -14.23
CA SER A 643 -26.27 -36.89 -13.23
C SER A 643 -27.54 -37.77 -13.24
N GLN A 644 -27.81 -38.49 -14.33
CA GLN A 644 -29.06 -39.24 -14.52
C GLN A 644 -29.18 -40.54 -13.69
N GLY A 645 -28.14 -40.93 -12.94
CA GLY A 645 -28.17 -42.05 -11.98
C GLY A 645 -28.30 -41.65 -10.50
N LYS A 646 -28.26 -40.34 -10.17
CA LYS A 646 -28.35 -39.83 -8.79
C LYS A 646 -29.59 -38.95 -8.59
N THR A 647 -30.75 -39.41 -9.06
CA THR A 647 -32.04 -38.79 -8.75
C THR A 647 -32.38 -39.00 -7.27
N GLY A 648 -31.90 -38.10 -6.40
CA GLY A 648 -32.36 -38.00 -5.02
C GLY A 648 -31.41 -37.33 -4.02
N ALA A 649 -30.08 -37.33 -4.25
CA ALA A 649 -29.13 -36.89 -3.23
C ALA A 649 -28.07 -35.86 -3.69
N ALA A 650 -27.73 -35.78 -5.00
CA ALA A 650 -26.67 -34.89 -5.47
C ALA A 650 -27.09 -33.41 -5.57
N ALA A 651 -28.39 -33.11 -5.72
CA ALA A 651 -28.95 -31.76 -5.64
C ALA A 651 -28.88 -31.14 -4.22
N LYS A 652 -28.31 -31.85 -3.25
CA LYS A 652 -28.05 -31.41 -1.87
C LYS A 652 -26.55 -31.32 -1.55
N THR A 653 -25.68 -31.31 -2.56
CA THR A 653 -24.25 -31.06 -2.31
C THR A 653 -24.03 -29.56 -2.20
N ASN A 654 -23.84 -29.08 -0.95
CA ASN A 654 -23.29 -27.77 -0.63
C ASN A 654 -21.83 -27.74 -1.12
N ASN A 655 -21.57 -27.69 -2.43
CA ASN A 655 -20.22 -27.48 -2.94
C ASN A 655 -20.16 -26.06 -3.52
N LYS A 656 -19.40 -25.16 -2.87
CA LYS A 656 -19.28 -23.77 -3.30
C LYS A 656 -18.49 -23.64 -4.60
N ASN A 657 -17.59 -24.58 -4.89
CA ASN A 657 -16.98 -24.71 -6.21
C ASN A 657 -18.00 -25.36 -7.17
N PRO A 658 -18.54 -24.63 -8.17
CA PRO A 658 -19.48 -25.20 -9.14
C PRO A 658 -18.79 -26.20 -10.08
N PHE A 659 -17.45 -26.20 -10.13
CA PHE A 659 -16.64 -27.03 -11.03
C PHE A 659 -15.51 -27.77 -10.29
N PRO A 660 -15.82 -28.82 -9.49
CA PRO A 660 -14.77 -29.70 -8.97
C PRO A 660 -14.05 -30.43 -10.11
N VAL A 661 -12.74 -30.65 -9.95
CA VAL A 661 -11.86 -31.28 -10.94
C VAL A 661 -12.27 -32.74 -11.13
N ASN A 662 -13.12 -32.98 -12.13
CA ASN A 662 -13.55 -34.24 -12.74
C ASN A 662 -12.72 -34.64 -13.99
N PRO A 663 -11.57 -35.34 -13.96
CA PRO A 663 -10.75 -35.56 -15.16
C PRO A 663 -11.38 -36.43 -16.27
N GLN A 664 -12.57 -37.01 -16.05
CA GLN A 664 -13.19 -37.99 -16.96
C GLN A 664 -14.65 -37.64 -17.27
N LEU A 665 -14.88 -36.54 -18.00
CA LEU A 665 -16.19 -36.27 -18.60
C LEU A 665 -16.10 -36.37 -20.13
N GLU A 666 -17.08 -37.05 -20.73
CA GLU A 666 -17.28 -37.12 -22.18
C GLU A 666 -17.53 -35.73 -22.76
N ALA A 667 -17.28 -35.54 -24.06
CA ALA A 667 -17.48 -34.27 -24.75
C ALA A 667 -18.95 -33.78 -24.59
N PRO A 668 -19.18 -32.49 -24.25
CA PRO A 668 -20.52 -31.94 -24.07
C PRO A 668 -21.34 -31.99 -25.37
N ILE A 669 -22.65 -32.24 -25.26
CA ILE A 669 -23.57 -32.23 -26.41
C ILE A 669 -23.80 -30.77 -26.86
N LYS A 670 -24.03 -30.51 -28.15
CA LYS A 670 -24.18 -29.14 -28.73
C LYS A 670 -25.08 -28.16 -27.93
N ALA A 671 -26.16 -28.63 -27.32
CA ALA A 671 -27.04 -27.79 -26.50
C ALA A 671 -26.37 -27.32 -25.19
N GLU A 672 -25.52 -28.15 -24.60
CA GLU A 672 -24.73 -27.86 -23.40
C GLU A 672 -23.61 -26.86 -23.71
N VAL A 673 -23.00 -26.93 -24.90
CA VAL A 673 -21.96 -26.00 -25.35
C VAL A 673 -22.46 -24.55 -25.36
N GLN A 674 -23.69 -24.29 -25.80
CA GLN A 674 -24.22 -22.92 -25.84
C GLN A 674 -24.44 -22.33 -24.45
N ASP A 675 -24.98 -23.10 -23.49
CA ASP A 675 -25.14 -22.66 -22.11
C ASP A 675 -23.76 -22.45 -21.44
N ILE A 676 -22.77 -23.32 -21.73
CA ILE A 676 -21.38 -23.13 -21.29
C ILE A 676 -20.79 -21.84 -21.86
N LEU A 677 -20.93 -21.59 -23.16
CA LEU A 677 -20.43 -20.36 -23.80
C LEU A 677 -21.08 -19.11 -23.18
N GLU A 678 -22.38 -19.13 -22.91
CA GLU A 678 -23.05 -18.02 -22.25
C GLU A 678 -22.50 -17.79 -20.82
N LEU A 679 -22.25 -18.87 -20.07
CA LEU A 679 -21.64 -18.77 -18.74
C LEU A 679 -20.18 -18.28 -18.80
N THR A 680 -19.40 -18.70 -19.80
CA THR A 680 -18.03 -18.18 -20.01
C THR A 680 -18.03 -16.67 -20.27
N ARG A 681 -19.01 -16.16 -21.03
CA ARG A 681 -19.18 -14.72 -21.26
C ARG A 681 -19.52 -13.98 -19.97
N ILE A 682 -20.39 -14.54 -19.13
CA ILE A 682 -20.72 -13.95 -17.83
C ILE A 682 -19.48 -13.86 -16.94
N TYR A 683 -18.69 -14.93 -16.82
CA TYR A 683 -17.46 -14.90 -16.02
C TYR A 683 -16.42 -13.94 -16.57
N TYR A 684 -16.23 -13.93 -17.90
CA TYR A 684 -15.35 -12.97 -18.57
C TYR A 684 -15.79 -11.51 -18.34
N GLN A 685 -17.08 -11.21 -18.47
CA GLN A 685 -17.63 -9.86 -18.23
C GLN A 685 -17.52 -9.42 -16.77
N SER A 686 -17.58 -10.36 -15.82
CA SER A 686 -17.29 -10.10 -14.41
C SER A 686 -15.79 -10.09 -14.08
N GLU A 687 -14.93 -10.30 -15.08
CA GLU A 687 -13.47 -10.41 -14.97
C GLU A 687 -13.01 -11.51 -14.00
N ASP A 688 -13.85 -12.53 -13.77
CA ASP A 688 -13.51 -13.67 -12.91
C ASP A 688 -12.81 -14.76 -13.70
N TYR A 689 -11.51 -14.57 -13.89
CA TYR A 689 -10.66 -15.46 -14.67
C TYR A 689 -10.38 -16.79 -13.96
N VAL A 690 -10.52 -16.85 -12.64
CA VAL A 690 -10.41 -18.10 -11.86
C VAL A 690 -11.62 -18.99 -12.10
N LEU A 691 -12.84 -18.48 -11.98
CA LEU A 691 -14.06 -19.25 -12.29
C LEU A 691 -14.14 -19.59 -13.78
N LEU A 692 -13.75 -18.66 -14.65
CA LEU A 692 -13.69 -18.91 -16.09
C LEU A 692 -12.74 -20.08 -16.40
N GLU A 693 -11.52 -20.07 -15.88
CA GLU A 693 -10.58 -21.19 -16.10
C GLU A 693 -11.11 -22.50 -15.53
N LYS A 694 -11.69 -22.51 -14.31
CA LYS A 694 -12.28 -23.72 -13.71
C LYS A 694 -13.39 -24.31 -14.59
N LEU A 695 -14.24 -23.47 -15.15
CA LEU A 695 -15.28 -23.89 -16.11
C LEU A 695 -14.64 -24.47 -17.38
N LEU A 696 -13.67 -23.78 -17.98
CA LEU A 696 -13.03 -24.21 -19.23
C LEU A 696 -12.23 -25.50 -19.07
N VAL A 697 -11.52 -25.68 -17.95
CA VAL A 697 -10.78 -26.92 -17.62
C VAL A 697 -11.74 -28.08 -17.43
N ARG A 698 -12.91 -27.86 -16.81
CA ARG A 698 -13.91 -28.92 -16.62
C ARG A 698 -14.51 -29.43 -17.93
N TYR A 699 -14.68 -28.55 -18.91
CA TYR A 699 -15.34 -28.86 -20.18
C TYR A 699 -14.39 -28.81 -21.39
N SER A 700 -13.08 -28.98 -21.17
CA SER A 700 -12.04 -28.70 -22.17
C SER A 700 -12.19 -29.48 -23.48
N SER A 701 -12.77 -30.68 -23.44
CA SER A 701 -12.96 -31.55 -24.61
C SER A 701 -13.91 -30.93 -25.64
N GLY A 702 -13.38 -30.49 -26.78
CA GLY A 702 -14.16 -29.95 -27.91
C GLY A 702 -14.50 -28.46 -27.81
N LEU A 703 -14.07 -27.77 -26.75
CA LEU A 703 -14.24 -26.31 -26.63
C LEU A 703 -13.10 -25.52 -27.30
N ASP A 704 -11.97 -26.17 -27.56
CA ASP A 704 -10.81 -25.61 -28.26
C ASP A 704 -11.06 -25.33 -29.75
N GLU A 705 -12.13 -25.85 -30.33
CA GLU A 705 -12.60 -25.53 -31.69
C GLU A 705 -13.27 -24.14 -31.78
N PHE A 706 -13.58 -23.49 -30.65
CA PHE A 706 -14.21 -22.17 -30.62
C PHE A 706 -13.17 -21.06 -30.46
N ALA A 707 -13.17 -20.11 -31.42
CA ALA A 707 -12.28 -18.95 -31.37
C ALA A 707 -12.45 -18.12 -30.08
N GLU A 708 -13.70 -18.01 -29.59
CA GLU A 708 -14.03 -17.29 -28.35
C GLU A 708 -13.35 -17.89 -27.11
N ILE A 709 -13.28 -19.21 -27.03
CA ILE A 709 -12.66 -19.91 -25.89
C ILE A 709 -11.14 -19.72 -25.91
N ASN A 710 -10.52 -19.87 -27.07
CA ASN A 710 -9.10 -19.59 -27.24
C ASN A 710 -8.78 -18.13 -26.92
N PHE A 711 -9.63 -17.18 -27.32
CA PHE A 711 -9.48 -15.78 -26.92
C PHE A 711 -9.49 -15.62 -25.40
N TYR A 712 -10.44 -16.23 -24.68
CA TYR A 712 -10.51 -16.15 -23.22
C TYR A 712 -9.30 -16.79 -22.53
N LEU A 713 -8.87 -17.97 -22.97
CA LEU A 713 -7.64 -18.62 -22.47
C LEU A 713 -6.40 -17.75 -22.71
N GLY A 714 -6.34 -17.09 -23.87
CA GLY A 714 -5.30 -16.12 -24.18
C GLY A 714 -5.29 -14.94 -23.23
N VAL A 715 -6.46 -14.37 -22.90
CA VAL A 715 -6.59 -13.27 -21.92
C VAL A 715 -6.20 -13.72 -20.51
N ILE A 716 -6.62 -14.89 -20.06
CA ILE A 716 -6.24 -15.46 -18.75
C ILE A 716 -4.72 -15.58 -18.67
N ALA A 717 -4.11 -16.21 -19.68
CA ALA A 717 -2.66 -16.37 -19.76
C ALA A 717 -1.94 -15.02 -19.77
N LEU A 718 -2.47 -14.04 -20.50
CA LEU A 718 -1.90 -12.70 -20.61
C LEU A 718 -1.88 -11.97 -19.26
N PHE A 719 -2.98 -11.99 -18.52
CA PHE A 719 -3.02 -11.43 -17.17
C PHE A 719 -1.95 -12.08 -16.30
N ARG A 720 -1.87 -13.42 -16.29
CA ARG A 720 -0.92 -14.19 -15.48
C ARG A 720 0.53 -14.16 -15.95
N SER A 721 0.86 -13.28 -16.90
CA SER A 721 2.21 -13.16 -17.48
C SER A 721 2.71 -14.45 -18.19
N GLU A 722 1.80 -15.33 -18.61
CA GLU A 722 2.07 -16.53 -19.42
C GLU A 722 2.08 -16.16 -20.93
N TYR A 723 2.95 -15.23 -21.34
CA TYR A 723 2.88 -14.56 -22.65
C TYR A 723 2.97 -15.49 -23.86
N GLU A 724 3.85 -16.51 -23.84
CA GLU A 724 3.96 -17.47 -24.94
C GLU A 724 2.68 -18.30 -25.09
N LYS A 725 2.10 -18.71 -23.95
CA LYS A 725 0.85 -19.45 -23.91
C LYS A 725 -0.31 -18.59 -24.41
N ALA A 726 -0.34 -17.31 -24.01
CA ALA A 726 -1.31 -16.33 -24.52
C ALA A 726 -1.22 -16.19 -26.05
N ASN A 727 0.00 -16.04 -26.58
CA ASN A 727 0.23 -15.93 -28.02
C ASN A 727 -0.21 -17.19 -28.79
N ASN A 728 0.00 -18.38 -28.23
CA ASN A 728 -0.46 -19.62 -28.85
C ASN A 728 -2.00 -19.68 -28.90
N TYR A 729 -2.68 -19.36 -27.81
CA TYR A 729 -4.14 -19.28 -27.80
C TYR A 729 -4.68 -18.22 -28.76
N PHE A 730 -4.08 -17.03 -28.82
CA PHE A 730 -4.48 -15.99 -29.75
C PHE A 730 -4.28 -16.40 -31.22
N LYS A 731 -3.19 -17.10 -31.55
CA LYS A 731 -3.00 -17.68 -32.89
C LYS A 731 -4.08 -18.70 -33.24
N SER A 732 -4.44 -19.58 -32.30
CA SER A 732 -5.54 -20.53 -32.49
C SER A 732 -6.87 -19.80 -32.71
N ALA A 733 -7.18 -18.78 -31.91
CA ALA A 733 -8.38 -17.96 -32.09
C ALA A 733 -8.43 -17.30 -33.48
N LEU A 734 -7.33 -16.72 -33.95
CA LEU A 734 -7.23 -16.09 -35.27
C LEU A 734 -7.35 -17.08 -36.44
N THR A 735 -6.84 -18.30 -36.25
CA THR A 735 -6.93 -19.37 -37.25
C THR A 735 -8.37 -19.84 -37.41
N LEU A 736 -9.11 -19.93 -36.31
CA LEU A 736 -10.52 -20.32 -36.29
C LEU A 736 -11.44 -19.19 -36.77
N ASP A 737 -11.17 -17.94 -36.36
CA ASP A 737 -11.94 -16.76 -36.75
C ASP A 737 -11.06 -15.49 -36.77
N SER A 738 -10.74 -15.04 -37.98
CA SER A 738 -9.91 -13.86 -38.21
C SER A 738 -10.49 -12.54 -37.66
N SER A 739 -11.80 -12.48 -37.36
CA SER A 739 -12.45 -11.29 -36.79
C SER A 739 -11.95 -10.97 -35.37
N TYR A 740 -11.35 -11.94 -34.67
CA TYR A 740 -10.77 -11.74 -33.34
C TYR A 740 -9.52 -10.86 -33.32
N LYS A 741 -8.96 -10.52 -34.49
CA LYS A 741 -7.78 -9.66 -34.59
C LYS A 741 -7.93 -8.33 -33.85
N GLU A 742 -9.06 -7.66 -34.01
CA GLU A 742 -9.34 -6.39 -33.35
C GLU A 742 -9.54 -6.59 -31.84
N ARG A 743 -10.31 -7.60 -31.43
CA ARG A 743 -10.53 -7.92 -30.01
C ARG A 743 -9.25 -8.25 -29.24
N ILE A 744 -8.33 -9.00 -29.86
CA ILE A 744 -7.02 -9.33 -29.29
C ILE A 744 -6.18 -8.06 -29.14
N PHE A 745 -6.16 -7.21 -30.18
CA PHE A 745 -5.46 -5.94 -30.14
C PHE A 745 -6.01 -5.03 -29.04
N ASP A 746 -7.33 -4.85 -28.97
CA ASP A 746 -7.98 -3.99 -27.99
C ASP A 746 -7.72 -4.46 -26.56
N LYS A 747 -7.82 -5.78 -26.31
CA LYS A 747 -7.57 -6.31 -24.96
C LYS A 747 -6.09 -6.22 -24.56
N GLY A 748 -5.17 -6.47 -25.50
CA GLY A 748 -3.74 -6.24 -25.27
C GLY A 748 -3.44 -4.76 -24.99
N TYR A 749 -4.09 -3.85 -25.72
CA TYR A 749 -3.96 -2.40 -25.51
C TYR A 749 -4.51 -1.96 -24.16
N GLU A 750 -5.69 -2.46 -23.76
CA GLU A 750 -6.31 -2.19 -22.46
C GLU A 750 -5.38 -2.57 -21.29
N ILE A 751 -4.78 -3.77 -21.35
CA ILE A 751 -3.86 -4.25 -20.31
C ILE A 751 -2.54 -3.46 -20.34
N ALA A 752 -2.04 -3.10 -21.53
CA ALA A 752 -0.87 -2.23 -21.66
C ALA A 752 -1.11 -0.83 -21.08
N ASP A 753 -2.29 -0.24 -21.31
CA ASP A 753 -2.69 1.06 -20.76
C ASP A 753 -2.82 1.00 -19.23
N PHE A 754 -3.34 -0.12 -18.69
CA PHE A 754 -3.33 -0.39 -17.25
C PHE A 754 -1.91 -0.30 -16.69
N TYR A 755 -0.94 -1.03 -17.25
CA TYR A 755 0.44 -0.98 -16.78
C TYR A 755 1.08 0.41 -16.97
N PHE A 756 0.78 1.10 -18.08
CA PHE A 756 1.27 2.44 -18.34
C PHE A 756 0.81 3.45 -17.29
N LYS A 757 -0.49 3.50 -16.97
CA LYS A 757 -1.05 4.40 -15.96
C LYS A 757 -0.50 4.15 -14.55
N LYS A 758 -0.08 2.92 -14.25
CA LYS A 758 0.59 2.60 -12.98
C LYS A 758 2.06 3.03 -12.97
N ALA A 759 2.76 2.85 -14.08
CA ALA A 759 4.13 3.32 -14.24
C ALA A 759 4.21 4.86 -14.24
N VAL A 760 3.22 5.51 -14.86
CA VAL A 760 3.16 6.96 -15.07
C VAL A 760 1.79 7.49 -14.60
N PRO A 761 1.66 7.85 -13.31
CA PRO A 761 0.41 8.39 -12.77
C PRO A 761 -0.01 9.68 -13.49
N GLU A 762 -1.30 9.80 -13.80
CA GLU A 762 -1.85 10.94 -14.54
C GLU A 762 -1.53 12.29 -13.88
N GLY A 763 -1.20 13.29 -14.69
CA GLY A 763 -0.94 14.66 -14.24
C GLY A 763 0.39 14.88 -13.53
N LYS A 764 1.29 13.88 -13.47
CA LYS A 764 2.62 14.02 -12.86
C LYS A 764 3.72 13.95 -13.92
N THR A 765 4.57 14.98 -13.96
CA THR A 765 5.88 14.90 -14.60
C THR A 765 6.82 14.14 -13.67
N ILE A 766 7.37 13.03 -14.16
CA ILE A 766 8.32 12.23 -13.39
C ILE A 766 9.73 12.73 -13.73
N PRO A 767 10.47 13.31 -12.77
CA PRO A 767 11.84 13.72 -13.01
C PRO A 767 12.70 12.46 -13.24
N SER A 768 13.73 12.58 -14.06
CA SER A 768 14.45 11.41 -14.58
C SER A 768 15.22 10.64 -13.50
N ASP A 769 15.65 11.32 -12.44
CA ASP A 769 16.24 10.73 -11.24
C ASP A 769 15.27 9.89 -10.39
N ALA A 770 13.96 9.94 -10.68
CA ALA A 770 12.93 9.14 -10.02
C ALA A 770 12.54 7.84 -10.77
N TYR A 771 13.26 7.47 -11.84
CA TYR A 771 12.98 6.23 -12.59
C TYR A 771 13.41 4.98 -11.81
N SER A 772 12.43 4.30 -11.21
CA SER A 772 12.61 3.10 -10.38
C SER A 772 12.56 1.79 -11.18
N ASN A 773 13.16 0.71 -10.63
CA ASN A 773 13.09 -0.63 -11.23
C ASN A 773 11.65 -1.12 -11.38
N ARG A 774 10.78 -0.79 -10.42
CA ARG A 774 9.35 -1.07 -10.52
C ARG A 774 8.73 -0.43 -11.76
N MET A 775 9.05 0.82 -12.05
CA MET A 775 8.57 1.51 -13.24
C MET A 775 9.04 0.82 -14.52
N ARG A 776 10.33 0.44 -14.59
CA ARG A 776 10.88 -0.34 -15.72
C ARG A 776 10.07 -1.63 -15.92
N ASN A 777 9.88 -2.41 -14.86
CA ASN A 777 9.13 -3.67 -14.90
C ASN A 777 7.69 -3.49 -15.37
N LEU A 778 7.01 -2.42 -14.96
CA LEU A 778 5.64 -2.13 -15.41
C LEU A 778 5.56 -1.79 -16.89
N LEU A 779 6.46 -0.94 -17.36
CA LEU A 779 6.55 -0.62 -18.79
C LEU A 779 6.84 -1.89 -19.59
N LEU A 780 7.79 -2.72 -19.15
CA LEU A 780 8.10 -4.00 -19.79
C LEU A 780 6.87 -4.92 -19.87
N ARG A 781 6.15 -5.11 -18.75
CA ARG A 781 4.92 -5.93 -18.73
C ARG A 781 3.87 -5.40 -19.70
N GLY A 782 3.68 -4.09 -19.78
CA GLY A 782 2.76 -3.48 -20.74
C GLY A 782 3.19 -3.64 -22.20
N LEU A 783 4.50 -3.57 -22.51
CA LEU A 783 5.02 -3.84 -23.86
C LEU A 783 4.76 -5.28 -24.31
N LYS A 784 4.87 -6.25 -23.39
CA LYS A 784 4.56 -7.65 -23.69
C LYS A 784 3.07 -7.88 -23.96
N CYS A 785 2.20 -7.07 -23.35
CA CYS A 785 0.77 -7.10 -23.63
C CYS A 785 0.42 -6.44 -24.97
N CYS A 786 1.06 -5.31 -25.28
CA CYS A 786 0.90 -4.65 -26.57
C CYS A 786 2.16 -3.87 -26.95
N SER A 787 2.97 -4.48 -27.81
CA SER A 787 4.22 -3.89 -28.29
C SER A 787 4.02 -2.67 -29.19
N TYR A 788 2.78 -2.30 -29.55
CA TYR A 788 2.46 -1.12 -30.36
C TYR A 788 1.88 0.05 -29.55
N HIS A 789 1.81 -0.05 -28.22
CA HIS A 789 1.22 0.97 -27.36
C HIS A 789 2.06 2.26 -27.36
N LYS A 790 1.59 3.30 -28.07
CA LYS A 790 2.37 4.51 -28.41
C LYS A 790 2.97 5.22 -27.19
N ASN A 791 2.15 5.52 -26.19
CA ASN A 791 2.58 6.27 -25.00
C ASN A 791 3.60 5.49 -24.17
N LEU A 792 3.41 4.17 -24.11
CA LEU A 792 4.25 3.30 -23.32
C LEU A 792 5.62 3.17 -24.01
N LYS A 793 5.67 2.91 -25.32
CA LYS A 793 6.92 2.90 -26.08
C LYS A 793 7.70 4.21 -25.95
N ALA A 794 7.01 5.35 -26.11
CA ALA A 794 7.62 6.66 -26.00
C ALA A 794 8.21 6.93 -24.61
N PHE A 795 7.53 6.50 -23.55
CA PHE A 795 8.02 6.68 -22.19
C PHE A 795 9.12 5.68 -21.82
N PHE A 796 8.98 4.42 -22.21
CA PHE A 796 10.01 3.39 -22.03
C PHE A 796 11.33 3.79 -22.68
N ARG A 797 11.28 4.31 -23.91
CA ARG A 797 12.45 4.90 -24.58
C ARG A 797 13.15 5.97 -23.73
N LYS A 798 12.39 6.92 -23.16
CA LYS A 798 12.97 7.97 -22.30
C LYS A 798 13.66 7.40 -21.06
N VAL A 799 13.09 6.36 -20.46
CA VAL A 799 13.69 5.69 -19.30
C VAL A 799 15.00 5.03 -19.69
N VAL A 800 15.02 4.27 -20.80
CA VAL A 800 16.24 3.60 -21.29
C VAL A 800 17.31 4.61 -21.72
N GLU A 801 16.93 5.72 -22.36
CA GLU A 801 17.85 6.81 -22.72
C GLU A 801 18.51 7.44 -21.48
N TYR A 802 17.73 7.65 -20.42
CA TYR A 802 18.28 8.10 -19.14
C TYR A 802 19.22 7.06 -18.51
N ASP A 803 18.85 5.78 -18.54
CA ASP A 803 19.68 4.70 -18.00
C ASP A 803 21.04 4.66 -18.71
N MET A 804 21.05 4.77 -20.04
CA MET A 804 22.29 4.91 -20.83
C MET A 804 23.12 6.13 -20.43
N GLN A 805 22.49 7.28 -20.18
CA GLN A 805 23.21 8.47 -19.73
C GLN A 805 23.86 8.25 -18.37
N THR A 806 23.14 7.67 -17.42
CA THR A 806 23.67 7.39 -16.06
C THR A 806 24.78 6.35 -16.09
N ALA A 807 24.68 5.33 -16.94
CA ALA A 807 25.72 4.33 -17.16
C ALA A 807 27.00 4.96 -17.70
N ARG A 808 26.90 5.78 -18.76
CA ARG A 808 28.05 6.52 -19.33
C ARG A 808 28.73 7.39 -18.28
N GLN A 809 27.96 8.14 -17.50
CA GLN A 809 28.51 8.96 -16.41
C GLN A 809 29.23 8.11 -15.35
N SER A 810 28.71 6.93 -15.01
CA SER A 810 29.37 6.03 -14.06
C SER A 810 30.69 5.47 -14.58
N LEU A 811 30.76 5.16 -15.89
CA LEU A 811 31.98 4.73 -16.56
C LEU A 811 33.03 5.86 -16.59
N GLU A 812 32.62 7.09 -16.95
CA GLU A 812 33.50 8.26 -16.98
C GLU A 812 34.09 8.61 -15.60
N THR A 813 33.29 8.43 -14.54
CA THR A 813 33.70 8.74 -13.16
C THR A 813 34.39 7.57 -12.46
N GLN A 814 34.44 6.39 -13.09
CA GLN A 814 34.98 5.15 -12.51
C GLN A 814 34.35 4.78 -11.15
N ASP A 815 33.07 5.11 -10.97
CA ASP A 815 32.32 4.85 -9.74
C ASP A 815 31.82 3.39 -9.74
N LYS A 816 32.61 2.49 -9.13
CA LYS A 816 32.35 1.05 -9.14
C LYS A 816 30.96 0.65 -8.63
N GLU A 817 30.45 1.31 -7.59
CA GLU A 817 29.15 0.98 -7.03
C GLU A 817 28.02 1.32 -8.02
N LYS A 818 28.15 2.44 -8.74
CA LYS A 818 27.19 2.83 -9.77
C LYS A 818 27.31 2.00 -11.03
N ILE A 819 28.53 1.59 -11.42
CA ILE A 819 28.75 0.69 -12.56
C ILE A 819 28.01 -0.63 -12.33
N GLU A 820 28.21 -1.25 -11.16
CA GLU A 820 27.51 -2.48 -10.76
C GLU A 820 25.98 -2.28 -10.77
N THR A 821 25.51 -1.17 -10.19
CA THR A 821 24.07 -0.84 -10.15
C THR A 821 23.49 -0.70 -11.55
N ASN A 822 24.19 0.01 -12.45
CA ASN A 822 23.76 0.22 -13.83
C ASN A 822 23.82 -1.07 -14.64
N ARG A 823 24.87 -1.90 -14.47
CA ARG A 823 24.95 -3.23 -15.11
C ARG A 823 23.71 -4.05 -14.77
N GLN A 824 23.32 -4.08 -13.50
CA GLN A 824 22.14 -4.81 -13.05
C GLN A 824 20.84 -4.27 -13.67
N ILE A 825 20.71 -2.95 -13.85
CA ILE A 825 19.56 -2.34 -14.53
C ILE A 825 19.48 -2.83 -15.98
N PHE A 826 20.59 -2.80 -16.71
CA PHE A 826 20.67 -3.24 -18.10
C PHE A 826 20.39 -4.74 -18.22
N GLU A 827 21.00 -5.57 -17.37
CA GLU A 827 20.71 -7.00 -17.27
C GLU A 827 19.23 -7.29 -17.07
N ASN A 828 18.54 -6.52 -16.23
CA ASN A 828 17.10 -6.70 -16.01
C ASN A 828 16.26 -6.28 -17.23
N LEU A 829 16.71 -5.29 -18.02
CA LEU A 829 16.01 -4.82 -19.21
C LEU A 829 16.09 -5.81 -20.39
N VAL A 830 17.22 -6.53 -20.54
CA VAL A 830 17.44 -7.52 -21.62
C VAL A 830 17.51 -8.98 -21.16
N GLY A 831 17.30 -9.23 -19.87
CA GLY A 831 17.31 -10.55 -19.23
C GLY A 831 16.00 -11.33 -19.36
N THR A 832 15.81 -12.32 -18.47
CA THR A 832 14.77 -13.38 -18.50
C THR A 832 13.32 -12.94 -18.64
N GLU A 833 13.02 -11.64 -18.54
CA GLU A 833 11.65 -11.16 -18.62
C GLU A 833 11.22 -10.82 -20.05
N ILE A 834 11.94 -10.01 -20.85
CA ILE A 834 11.53 -9.68 -22.23
C ILE A 834 12.34 -10.50 -23.26
N ASN A 835 11.65 -11.11 -24.23
CA ASN A 835 12.35 -11.68 -25.37
C ASN A 835 13.02 -10.56 -26.18
N GLU A 836 14.28 -10.71 -26.53
CA GLU A 836 15.12 -9.77 -27.29
C GLU A 836 14.40 -9.09 -28.46
N LYS A 837 13.55 -9.84 -29.18
CA LYS A 837 12.76 -9.31 -30.31
C LYS A 837 11.75 -8.23 -29.87
N GLU A 838 11.14 -8.38 -28.70
CA GLU A 838 10.17 -7.42 -28.16
C GLU A 838 10.87 -6.15 -27.67
N PHE A 839 12.05 -6.28 -27.04
CA PHE A 839 12.91 -5.14 -26.68
C PHE A 839 13.31 -4.35 -27.94
N GLN A 840 13.80 -5.05 -28.97
CA GLN A 840 14.14 -4.44 -30.26
C GLN A 840 12.96 -3.71 -30.92
N ASN A 841 11.75 -4.29 -30.85
CA ASN A 841 10.55 -3.66 -31.40
C ASN A 841 10.03 -2.46 -30.57
N SER A 842 10.52 -2.29 -29.34
CA SER A 842 10.05 -1.24 -28.43
C SER A 842 10.71 0.12 -28.69
N MET A 843 11.89 0.12 -29.30
CA MET A 843 12.71 1.30 -29.61
C MET A 843 13.12 1.30 -31.08
N ASP A 844 13.72 2.40 -31.56
CA ASP A 844 14.35 2.39 -32.89
C ASP A 844 15.73 1.71 -32.86
N LYS A 845 16.19 1.28 -34.03
CA LYS A 845 17.45 0.54 -34.20
C LYS A 845 18.67 1.25 -33.59
N PHE A 846 18.72 2.58 -33.70
CA PHE A 846 19.84 3.36 -33.18
C PHE A 846 19.87 3.33 -31.65
N ALA A 847 18.71 3.49 -31.01
CA ALA A 847 18.60 3.37 -29.55
C ALA A 847 18.95 1.95 -29.06
N VAL A 848 18.53 0.90 -29.77
CA VAL A 848 18.86 -0.50 -29.45
C VAL A 848 20.37 -0.75 -29.55
N ALA A 849 21.01 -0.30 -30.64
CA ALA A 849 22.45 -0.47 -30.81
C ALA A 849 23.24 0.26 -29.71
N ASN A 850 22.85 1.50 -29.40
CA ASN A 850 23.47 2.26 -28.32
C ASN A 850 23.29 1.60 -26.95
N PHE A 851 22.13 1.00 -26.69
CA PHE A 851 21.89 0.25 -25.45
C PHE A 851 22.89 -0.89 -25.30
N TYR A 852 23.04 -1.71 -26.35
CA TYR A 852 23.96 -2.84 -26.32
C TYR A 852 25.44 -2.42 -26.32
N HIS A 853 25.78 -1.26 -26.90
CA HIS A 853 27.10 -0.66 -26.75
C HIS A 853 27.38 -0.34 -25.28
N VAL A 854 26.54 0.48 -24.65
CA VAL A 854 26.72 0.89 -23.24
C VAL A 854 26.72 -0.31 -22.30
N TYR A 855 25.88 -1.31 -22.57
CA TYR A 855 25.86 -2.53 -21.78
C TYR A 855 27.17 -3.33 -21.90
N GLY A 856 27.72 -3.42 -23.11
CA GLY A 856 29.02 -4.04 -23.35
C GLY A 856 30.13 -3.33 -22.58
N ASP A 857 30.14 -1.99 -22.57
CA ASP A 857 31.12 -1.20 -21.81
C ASP A 857 31.03 -1.47 -20.30
N LEU A 858 29.83 -1.56 -19.74
CA LEU A 858 29.62 -1.93 -18.32
C LEU A 858 30.14 -3.35 -18.02
N LEU A 859 29.96 -4.30 -18.95
CA LEU A 859 30.42 -5.67 -18.80
C LEU A 859 31.97 -5.78 -18.85
N ILE A 860 32.64 -4.92 -19.62
CA ILE A 860 34.12 -4.86 -19.67
C ILE A 860 34.68 -4.48 -18.30
N GLU A 861 34.12 -3.48 -17.62
CA GLU A 861 34.59 -3.02 -16.31
C GLU A 861 34.50 -4.13 -15.24
N GLU A 862 33.48 -4.97 -15.34
CA GLU A 862 33.25 -6.14 -14.48
C GLU A 862 33.97 -7.40 -14.97
N LYS A 863 34.80 -7.26 -16.02
CA LYS A 863 35.62 -8.33 -16.62
C LYS A 863 34.81 -9.48 -17.22
N GLU A 864 33.56 -9.24 -17.58
CA GLU A 864 32.67 -10.18 -18.25
C GLU A 864 32.83 -10.11 -19.78
N TYR A 865 34.07 -10.26 -20.25
CA TYR A 865 34.46 -9.97 -21.64
C TYR A 865 33.68 -10.77 -22.69
N GLN A 866 33.32 -12.03 -22.42
CA GLN A 866 32.55 -12.84 -23.37
C GLN A 866 31.13 -12.28 -23.56
N LYS A 867 30.46 -11.89 -22.47
CA LYS A 867 29.14 -11.26 -22.56
C LYS A 867 29.23 -9.88 -23.23
N ALA A 868 30.33 -9.14 -23.01
CA ALA A 868 30.56 -7.87 -23.68
C ALA A 868 30.65 -8.05 -25.21
N LEU A 869 31.39 -9.05 -25.69
CA LEU A 869 31.44 -9.39 -27.13
C LEU A 869 30.05 -9.71 -27.69
N ASP A 870 29.26 -10.54 -26.99
CA ASP A 870 27.90 -10.87 -27.40
C ASP A 870 27.03 -9.60 -27.48
N SER A 871 27.19 -8.66 -26.54
CA SER A 871 26.50 -7.37 -26.54
C SER A 871 26.90 -6.51 -27.73
N PHE A 872 28.19 -6.34 -28.00
CA PHE A 872 28.64 -5.54 -29.16
C PHE A 872 28.23 -6.15 -30.50
N GLN A 873 28.20 -7.48 -30.62
CA GLN A 873 27.69 -8.15 -31.83
C GLN A 873 26.21 -7.83 -32.08
N LYS A 874 25.40 -7.73 -31.01
CA LYS A 874 24.00 -7.29 -31.12
C LYS A 874 23.91 -5.84 -31.57
N ALA A 875 24.77 -4.95 -31.06
CA ALA A 875 24.84 -3.56 -31.52
C ALA A 875 25.20 -3.46 -33.02
N LEU A 876 26.19 -4.25 -33.48
CA LEU A 876 26.61 -4.30 -34.88
C LEU A 876 25.53 -4.83 -35.82
N THR A 877 24.59 -5.64 -35.34
CA THR A 877 23.47 -6.13 -36.15
C THR A 877 22.61 -4.97 -36.65
N ASP A 878 22.45 -3.92 -35.84
CA ASP A 878 21.66 -2.73 -36.17
C ASP A 878 22.52 -1.57 -36.71
N LEU A 879 23.79 -1.46 -36.32
CA LEU A 879 24.75 -0.46 -36.79
C LEU A 879 26.06 -1.10 -37.30
N PRO A 880 26.05 -1.76 -38.47
CA PRO A 880 27.20 -2.52 -38.98
C PRO A 880 28.39 -1.65 -39.41
N ASP A 881 28.17 -0.37 -39.66
CA ASP A 881 29.18 0.58 -40.18
C ASP A 881 29.67 1.55 -39.09
N GLU A 882 29.43 1.27 -37.80
CA GLU A 882 29.85 2.12 -36.68
C GLU A 882 31.27 1.77 -36.22
N PRO A 883 32.31 2.58 -36.51
CA PRO A 883 33.69 2.23 -36.20
C PRO A 883 33.96 2.01 -34.70
N GLY A 884 33.28 2.78 -33.84
CA GLY A 884 33.45 2.71 -32.39
C GLY A 884 33.08 1.34 -31.78
N LEU A 885 32.14 0.61 -32.39
CA LEU A 885 31.79 -0.75 -31.96
C LEU A 885 32.92 -1.74 -32.25
N TYR A 886 33.56 -1.63 -33.43
CA TYR A 886 34.70 -2.46 -33.78
C TYR A 886 35.90 -2.20 -32.87
N ILE A 887 36.08 -0.96 -32.40
CA ILE A 887 37.09 -0.64 -31.39
C ILE A 887 36.75 -1.29 -30.05
N SER A 888 35.51 -1.16 -29.58
CA SER A 888 35.08 -1.78 -28.32
C SER A 888 35.27 -3.31 -28.34
N ILE A 889 34.97 -3.96 -29.48
CA ILE A 889 35.24 -5.39 -29.70
C ILE A 889 36.75 -5.70 -29.73
N THR A 890 37.55 -4.85 -30.38
CA THR A 890 39.02 -4.97 -30.43
C THR A 890 39.62 -4.96 -29.03
N ASP A 891 39.24 -3.95 -28.22
CA ASP A 891 39.72 -3.79 -26.85
C ASP A 891 39.31 -4.99 -25.99
N THR A 892 38.10 -5.51 -26.20
CA THR A 892 37.61 -6.71 -25.51
C THR A 892 38.40 -7.97 -25.89
N TYR A 893 38.72 -8.16 -27.17
CA TYR A 893 39.57 -9.27 -27.61
C TYR A 893 40.99 -9.19 -27.04
N PHE A 894 41.56 -7.98 -26.96
CA PHE A 894 42.86 -7.77 -26.33
C PHE A 894 42.82 -8.04 -24.82
N ALA A 895 41.74 -7.66 -24.13
CA ALA A 895 41.55 -7.99 -22.72
C ALA A 895 41.42 -9.51 -22.47
N LEU A 896 40.86 -10.25 -23.43
CA LEU A 896 40.82 -11.73 -23.44
C LEU A 896 42.15 -12.40 -23.84
N GLY A 897 43.11 -11.62 -24.35
CA GLY A 897 44.38 -12.13 -24.89
C GLY A 897 44.29 -12.72 -26.31
N ASP A 898 43.15 -12.60 -26.99
CA ASP A 898 42.99 -12.98 -28.40
C ASP A 898 43.39 -11.83 -29.33
N PHE A 899 44.69 -11.60 -29.41
CA PHE A 899 45.23 -10.51 -30.23
C PHE A 899 44.91 -10.67 -31.71
N ASN A 900 44.81 -11.89 -32.24
CA ASN A 900 44.58 -12.09 -33.67
C ASN A 900 43.20 -11.59 -34.10
N SER A 901 42.15 -11.96 -33.35
CA SER A 901 40.78 -11.49 -33.60
C SER A 901 40.65 -9.98 -33.35
N GLY A 902 41.35 -9.46 -32.34
CA GLY A 902 41.42 -8.01 -32.09
C GLY A 902 42.03 -7.25 -33.27
N LEU A 903 43.17 -7.70 -33.81
CA LEU A 903 43.82 -7.07 -34.95
C LEU A 903 42.97 -7.11 -36.24
N GLU A 904 42.23 -8.19 -36.47
CA GLU A 904 41.30 -8.30 -37.61
C GLU A 904 40.14 -7.30 -37.47
N THR A 905 39.60 -7.18 -36.25
CA THR A 905 38.50 -6.26 -35.94
C THR A 905 38.95 -4.81 -36.03
N LEU A 906 40.15 -4.49 -35.53
CA LEU A 906 40.76 -3.16 -35.63
C LEU A 906 40.90 -2.71 -37.08
N LYS A 907 41.27 -3.64 -37.98
CA LYS A 907 41.35 -3.34 -39.41
C LYS A 907 40.00 -2.86 -39.95
N LYS A 908 38.89 -3.50 -39.56
CA LYS A 908 37.54 -3.07 -39.97
C LYS A 908 37.21 -1.67 -39.45
N ALA A 909 37.58 -1.36 -38.20
CA ALA A 909 37.40 -0.01 -37.64
C ALA A 909 38.14 1.06 -38.46
N VAL A 910 39.40 0.78 -38.83
CA VAL A 910 40.26 1.70 -39.62
C VAL A 910 39.78 1.83 -41.07
N ASP A 911 39.26 0.74 -41.65
CA ASP A 911 38.68 0.75 -43.00
C ASP A 911 37.41 1.65 -43.06
N LEU A 912 36.64 1.73 -41.96
CA LEU A 912 35.47 2.59 -41.83
C LEU A 912 35.84 4.05 -41.48
N ASP A 913 36.75 4.26 -40.51
CA ASP A 913 37.29 5.58 -40.17
C ASP A 913 38.80 5.48 -39.88
N LYS A 914 39.58 6.11 -40.78
CA LYS A 914 41.05 6.10 -40.74
C LYS A 914 41.63 6.72 -39.47
N ASN A 915 40.91 7.57 -38.77
CA ASN A 915 41.39 8.19 -37.52
C ASN A 915 41.67 7.15 -36.43
N TYR A 916 41.03 5.99 -36.49
CA TYR A 916 41.30 4.89 -35.57
C TYR A 916 42.64 4.18 -35.81
N ALA A 917 43.37 4.55 -36.87
CA ALA A 917 44.71 4.01 -37.10
C ALA A 917 45.67 4.31 -35.93
N VAL A 918 45.39 5.33 -35.11
CA VAL A 918 46.14 5.65 -33.87
C VAL A 918 46.26 4.43 -32.94
N TYR A 919 45.32 3.47 -32.97
CA TYR A 919 45.45 2.23 -32.20
C TYR A 919 46.64 1.37 -32.64
N TRP A 920 46.98 1.37 -33.94
CA TRP A 920 48.19 0.70 -34.43
C TRP A 920 49.47 1.36 -33.89
N ASP A 921 49.47 2.68 -33.70
CA ASP A 921 50.59 3.40 -33.08
C ASP A 921 50.76 2.98 -31.61
N ASN A 922 49.66 2.93 -30.85
CA ASN A 922 49.67 2.50 -29.45
C ASN A 922 50.14 1.04 -29.29
N ILE A 923 49.69 0.13 -30.16
CA ILE A 923 50.16 -1.27 -30.19
C ILE A 923 51.67 -1.30 -30.48
N GLY A 924 52.13 -0.48 -31.43
CA GLY A 924 53.56 -0.35 -31.72
C GLY A 924 54.37 0.09 -30.51
N ASP A 925 53.91 1.11 -29.77
CA ASP A 925 54.58 1.62 -28.56
C ASP A 925 54.66 0.56 -27.46
N ILE A 926 53.59 -0.21 -27.25
CA ILE A 926 53.56 -1.30 -26.27
C ILE A 926 54.54 -2.41 -26.65
N LEU A 927 54.54 -2.85 -27.92
CA LEU A 927 55.44 -3.90 -28.41
C LEU A 927 56.90 -3.46 -28.38
N GLN A 928 57.17 -2.19 -28.71
CA GLN A 928 58.51 -1.61 -28.60
C GLN A 928 59.00 -1.61 -27.15
N ALA A 929 58.13 -1.25 -26.19
CA ALA A 929 58.46 -1.30 -24.76
C ALA A 929 58.71 -2.74 -24.26
N GLN A 930 58.03 -3.73 -24.83
CA GLN A 930 58.26 -5.16 -24.60
C GLN A 930 59.51 -5.71 -25.33
N LYS A 931 60.18 -4.87 -26.14
CA LYS A 931 61.33 -5.22 -27.01
C LYS A 931 60.97 -6.19 -28.15
N ASP A 932 59.69 -6.36 -28.46
CA ASP A 932 59.27 -6.97 -29.73
C ASP A 932 59.30 -5.92 -30.84
N TYR A 933 60.51 -5.62 -31.28
CA TYR A 933 60.75 -4.58 -32.27
C TYR A 933 60.18 -4.94 -33.65
N ASN A 934 60.10 -6.23 -34.00
CA ASN A 934 59.53 -6.65 -35.29
C ASN A 934 58.01 -6.46 -35.30
N GLY A 935 57.32 -6.85 -34.23
CA GLY A 935 55.89 -6.58 -34.06
C GLY A 935 55.58 -5.07 -34.05
N ALA A 936 56.41 -4.29 -33.34
CA ALA A 936 56.27 -2.84 -33.30
C ALA A 936 56.40 -2.18 -34.68
N ILE A 937 57.39 -2.62 -35.49
CA ILE A 937 57.57 -2.14 -36.88
C ILE A 937 56.30 -2.40 -37.70
N MET A 938 55.76 -3.62 -37.66
CA MET A 938 54.54 -3.96 -38.41
C MET A 938 53.35 -3.09 -38.00
N ALA A 939 53.21 -2.77 -36.71
CA ALA A 939 52.14 -1.91 -36.21
C ALA A 939 52.32 -0.45 -36.67
N TYR A 940 53.52 0.12 -36.53
CA TYR A 940 53.80 1.47 -37.02
C TYR A 940 53.69 1.60 -38.54
N GLU A 941 54.03 0.55 -39.30
CA GLU A 941 53.83 0.51 -40.75
C GLU A 941 52.33 0.58 -41.09
N ARG A 942 51.48 -0.18 -40.39
CA ARG A 942 50.02 -0.10 -40.55
C ARG A 942 49.48 1.28 -40.18
N TYR A 943 49.98 1.90 -39.11
CA TYR A 943 49.62 3.26 -38.72
C TYR A 943 49.97 4.28 -39.82
N PHE A 944 51.21 4.24 -40.32
CA PHE A 944 51.68 5.14 -41.37
C PHE A 944 50.95 4.93 -42.70
N LEU A 945 50.63 3.69 -43.07
CA LEU A 945 49.87 3.40 -44.28
C LEU A 945 48.45 3.96 -44.23
N ALA A 946 47.82 3.95 -43.05
CA ALA A 946 46.46 4.46 -42.87
C ALA A 946 46.42 5.99 -42.76
N LEU A 947 47.42 6.61 -42.09
CA LEU A 947 47.57 8.06 -41.92
C LEU A 947 48.98 8.53 -42.36
N PRO A 948 49.23 8.65 -43.68
CA PRO A 948 50.56 8.98 -44.22
C PRO A 948 51.10 10.36 -43.79
N GLU A 949 50.21 11.27 -43.38
CA GLU A 949 50.55 12.58 -42.84
C GLU A 949 51.16 12.51 -41.43
N GLN A 950 50.99 11.40 -40.71
CA GLN A 950 51.59 11.15 -39.39
C GLN A 950 53.02 10.62 -39.55
N VAL A 951 53.87 11.44 -40.16
CA VAL A 951 55.27 11.11 -40.52
C VAL A 951 56.08 10.62 -39.32
N GLY A 952 55.70 11.00 -38.09
CA GLY A 952 56.30 10.53 -36.83
C GLY A 952 56.44 9.01 -36.71
N ALA A 953 55.55 8.23 -37.35
CA ALA A 953 55.62 6.77 -37.39
C ALA A 953 56.94 6.25 -38.00
N LEU A 954 57.46 6.90 -39.05
CA LEU A 954 58.73 6.52 -39.70
C LEU A 954 59.93 6.64 -38.76
N LYS A 955 59.90 7.63 -37.85
CA LYS A 955 60.93 7.74 -36.82
C LYS A 955 60.84 6.56 -35.84
N LYS A 956 59.64 6.22 -35.38
CA LYS A 956 59.42 5.07 -34.48
C LYS A 956 59.86 3.74 -35.13
N ILE A 957 59.58 3.54 -36.43
CA ILE A 957 60.08 2.40 -37.23
C ILE A 957 61.61 2.38 -37.26
N GLY A 958 62.25 3.52 -37.51
CA GLY A 958 63.71 3.64 -37.51
C GLY A 958 64.33 3.33 -36.14
N ASP A 959 63.69 3.80 -35.06
CA ASP A 959 64.10 3.50 -33.68
C ASP A 959 64.02 1.99 -33.38
N CYS A 960 62.98 1.30 -33.86
CA CYS A 960 62.89 -0.17 -33.75
C CYS A 960 63.99 -0.90 -34.53
N TYR A 961 64.23 -0.55 -35.80
CA TYR A 961 65.29 -1.17 -36.60
C TYR A 961 66.68 -0.95 -36.00
N LYS A 962 66.92 0.22 -35.42
CA LYS A 962 68.17 0.53 -34.70
C LYS A 962 68.36 -0.38 -33.49
N ASN A 963 67.31 -0.64 -32.72
CA ASN A 963 67.36 -1.55 -31.57
C ASN A 963 67.54 -3.03 -31.98
N LEU A 964 67.17 -3.39 -33.22
CA LEU A 964 67.47 -4.68 -33.86
C LEU A 964 68.87 -4.73 -34.51
N ASP A 965 69.68 -3.68 -34.37
CA ASP A 965 71.00 -3.51 -35.00
C ASP A 965 70.98 -3.53 -36.54
N ASN A 966 69.81 -3.32 -37.15
CA ASN A 966 69.65 -3.13 -38.59
C ASN A 966 69.81 -1.64 -38.95
N LEU A 967 71.05 -1.19 -38.91
CA LEU A 967 71.41 0.23 -39.10
C LEU A 967 71.07 0.75 -40.51
N GLU A 968 71.06 -0.11 -41.54
CA GLU A 968 70.68 0.29 -42.90
C GLU A 968 69.20 0.63 -43.00
N ALA A 969 68.32 -0.25 -42.49
CA ALA A 969 66.88 0.01 -42.48
C ALA A 969 66.51 1.19 -41.57
N ALA A 970 67.20 1.34 -40.43
CA ALA A 970 67.02 2.48 -39.54
C ALA A 970 67.38 3.81 -40.21
N LEU A 971 68.54 3.86 -40.91
CA LEU A 971 68.98 5.04 -41.63
C LEU A 971 67.99 5.43 -42.74
N GLU A 972 67.44 4.45 -43.45
CA GLU A 972 66.45 4.69 -44.50
C GLU A 972 65.14 5.25 -43.92
N ALA A 973 64.62 4.66 -42.85
CA ALA A 973 63.42 5.16 -42.17
C ALA A 973 63.60 6.61 -41.66
N TYR A 974 64.76 6.94 -41.05
CA TYR A 974 65.05 8.31 -40.62
C TYR A 974 65.22 9.30 -41.78
N ARG A 975 65.77 8.87 -42.92
CA ARG A 975 65.86 9.72 -44.13
C ARG A 975 64.47 10.04 -44.66
N GLN A 976 63.59 9.04 -44.73
CA GLN A 976 62.21 9.22 -45.15
C GLN A 976 61.46 10.14 -44.17
N PHE A 977 61.61 9.94 -42.85
CA PHE A 977 61.10 10.82 -41.82
C PHE A 977 61.54 12.27 -42.04
N LYS A 978 62.86 12.52 -42.18
CA LYS A 978 63.40 13.87 -42.36
C LYS A 978 62.92 14.53 -43.66
N LYS A 979 62.77 13.74 -44.74
CA LYS A 979 62.29 14.24 -46.04
C LYS A 979 60.82 14.67 -45.96
N LEU A 980 59.98 13.88 -45.29
CA LEU A 980 58.55 14.10 -45.20
C LEU A 980 58.15 15.07 -44.07
N ALA A 981 58.98 15.26 -43.04
CA ALA A 981 58.73 16.22 -41.95
C ALA A 981 59.25 17.64 -42.25
N ALA A 982 60.02 17.84 -43.33
CA ALA A 982 60.59 19.13 -43.72
C ALA A 982 59.78 19.85 -44.83
N GLY A 983 58.73 19.21 -45.34
CA GLY A 983 57.72 19.80 -46.21
C GLY A 983 56.38 19.83 -45.48
#